data_AF-A0A059DCB7-F1
#
_entry.id   AF-A0A059DCB7-F1
#
_cell.length_a   1.000
_cell.length_b   1.000
_cell.length_c   1.000
_cell.angle_alpha   90.00
_cell.angle_beta   90.00
_cell.angle_gamma   90.00
#
_symmetry.space_group_name_H-M   'P 1'
#
loop_
_entity.id
_entity.type
_entity.pdbx_description
1 polymer ?
#
loop_
_entity_poly.entity_id
_entity_poly.type
_entity_poly.pdbx_seq_one_letter_code
_entity_poly.pdbx_strand_id
1 'polypeptide(L)'
;MEDDDRDAIASLSSVPPPRKIHSYSHQLRTPSSQKKCRQIRKHSLDDDLIPSSIDKFYTNHSSDDDDDADDFFPYSSTASPGGEDSDYVSHMVAAGNASAREDLYPMPEFVASGGGAGIFRVPPRSAVHPSRPPCLELRPHPLKETQVGKFLRNIACTDTQLWAGQESGVRVWDLEKVFEVGSGLGGRTRRGDEDAVPFHESVTTSPTMCMMVDSGNRLVWTGHKDGKIRSWKMDQPLEPDAPFKEGLSWQAHRGPVLSMVRTSYGDLWTGFEGGVIKIWPWETIEKSLSLSPEEKHMAALLVERSFIDLKSQVTVNGVCSISSSDVKCLAADNVRGKVWAVGSLSFSKWNARTKELLKCFNIEGQIENRIDVASAADQAVEDEMKVKFVSTSKKEKSQGSSFLQRSRNAIMGAADAVRRVATKGAGAFTEENTKKTEAIVQTADGMIWTGCSNGLLVQWDGRGNRLQDFNHHACAVLCFCTLGTRIYIGYISGLIQVLDLEGNVIAGWIAHSSPVIKLAVGKNYIYSLATHGGIRGWNITSPGPIDNIIRSELSTKEEIYTRQHNVKILVGTWNVGQGRASQESLSLWIGSAASDVGIVVIGCQEVEMGAGFLAMSAAKETVGLEGSSIGHWWLDTIGKTLDEGNTFERMGSRQLAGLLIAIWVRKNLRTHVGDVDVAAVACGFGRAIGNKGGVGLRIRVYDRIICFVNCHLAAHLEAVNRRNADFDHIYRTMAFSRSYSVLNAAAGMVPYLILSCYLALCIYSFWLLYSSGLPFVLSVAAGVSSSAQMPRSMSNTSHNSEEGRPDLSQADMVVFLGDFNYRLFGISYDEARDFVSQRSFDWLREKDQLRAEMKAGKVFQGMREALIRFPPTYKFERHQAGLGGYDSGEKKRIPAWCDRIIYRDNRSSSVSECSLECPIVTSILQYEACMDVTDSDHKPVRCKFSAEIAHADRSVRRQEFGNIVKSNENIRTMLAEMRRVPETVVSTDSILLKNQDTFILKITNRCVDDKAVFRFICEGRSALKDDAHPSDQRPRGSFGFPRWLEVTPAGGIIKPEQFVEVSVHHEELHTLEDLVEGIPQNWWSEDTQDKEVILKLMIQGSRSTETWSHKIRVRHCYSSKMLHVDSKLDGSRKSQGGSVYLPEHRQHSNSTDIDNFRNSHNP
;
A
#
# COMPACT_ATOMS: atom_id res chain seq x y z
N MET A 1 61.47 -42.97 -49.28
CA MET A 1 62.82 -42.52 -49.66
C MET A 1 62.94 -41.03 -49.45
N GLU A 2 61.91 -40.24 -49.75
CA GLU A 2 61.78 -39.54 -51.05
C GLU A 2 61.91 -38.03 -50.74
N ASP A 3 62.74 -37.33 -51.51
CA ASP A 3 62.37 -36.28 -52.48
C ASP A 3 60.92 -35.71 -52.40
N ASP A 4 60.66 -34.40 -52.60
CA ASP A 4 61.49 -33.20 -52.44
C ASP A 4 60.62 -31.90 -52.46
N ASP A 5 61.27 -30.74 -52.30
CA ASP A 5 60.92 -29.39 -52.79
C ASP A 5 59.65 -28.61 -52.30
N ARG A 6 59.95 -27.55 -51.51
CA ARG A 6 59.58 -26.11 -51.67
C ARG A 6 58.17 -25.55 -51.36
N ASP A 7 58.16 -24.68 -50.35
CA ASP A 7 57.92 -23.22 -50.41
C ASP A 7 56.90 -22.60 -51.39
N ALA A 8 55.92 -21.85 -50.85
CA ALA A 8 55.70 -20.43 -51.20
C ALA A 8 54.72 -19.67 -50.26
N ILE A 9 55.26 -19.05 -49.20
CA ILE A 9 55.07 -17.64 -48.77
C ILE A 9 53.64 -17.02 -48.61
N ALA A 10 53.50 -16.26 -47.50
CA ALA A 10 52.45 -15.30 -47.11
C ALA A 10 51.15 -15.89 -46.49
N SER A 11 50.60 -15.35 -45.38
CA SER A 11 50.94 -14.13 -44.63
C SER A 11 50.78 -14.28 -43.10
N LEU A 12 51.51 -13.46 -42.34
CA LEU A 12 51.54 -13.46 -40.87
C LEU A 12 50.64 -12.37 -40.29
N SER A 13 49.88 -12.68 -39.23
CA SER A 13 49.97 -12.03 -37.91
C SER A 13 48.96 -12.63 -36.93
N SER A 14 49.20 -12.53 -35.61
CA SER A 14 48.33 -13.10 -34.57
C SER A 14 48.32 -12.26 -33.29
N VAL A 15 47.14 -12.13 -32.67
CA VAL A 15 46.92 -11.46 -31.37
C VAL A 15 45.89 -12.29 -30.58
N PRO A 16 46.09 -12.54 -29.27
CA PRO A 16 45.39 -13.63 -28.55
C PRO A 16 43.99 -13.25 -27.99
N PRO A 17 43.15 -14.25 -27.63
CA PRO A 17 41.74 -14.05 -27.28
C PRO A 17 41.48 -13.71 -25.79
N PRO A 18 40.38 -12.98 -25.48
CA PRO A 18 39.96 -12.71 -24.10
C PRO A 18 39.21 -13.89 -23.46
N ARG A 19 39.32 -14.01 -22.13
CA ARG A 19 38.64 -15.03 -21.32
C ARG A 19 37.14 -14.73 -21.15
N LYS A 20 36.29 -15.76 -21.18
CA LYS A 20 34.85 -15.66 -20.88
C LYS A 20 34.59 -15.86 -19.39
N ILE A 21 33.69 -15.05 -18.82
CA ILE A 21 33.05 -15.29 -17.53
C ILE A 21 31.75 -16.06 -17.78
N HIS A 22 31.48 -17.10 -16.99
CA HIS A 22 30.24 -17.87 -17.09
C HIS A 22 29.11 -17.21 -16.29
N SER A 23 27.93 -17.10 -16.91
CA SER A 23 26.67 -16.85 -16.22
C SER A 23 25.83 -18.13 -16.22
N TYR A 24 25.20 -18.46 -15.09
CA TYR A 24 24.29 -19.60 -14.97
C TYR A 24 22.88 -19.12 -14.63
N SER A 25 22.06 -18.94 -15.66
CA SER A 25 20.61 -18.73 -15.54
C SER A 25 19.89 -19.47 -16.67
N HIS A 26 19.59 -20.75 -16.45
CA HIS A 26 18.90 -21.59 -17.44
C HIS A 26 17.42 -21.80 -17.09
N GLN A 27 16.56 -20.99 -17.72
CA GLN A 27 15.26 -21.47 -18.15
C GLN A 27 15.41 -22.10 -19.55
N LEU A 28 14.52 -23.04 -19.90
CA LEU A 28 14.52 -23.71 -21.21
C LEU A 28 13.38 -23.19 -22.09
N ARG A 29 13.73 -22.36 -23.08
CA ARG A 29 12.99 -22.20 -24.34
C ARG A 29 14.00 -22.00 -25.47
N THR A 30 13.99 -22.91 -26.44
CA THR A 30 14.88 -22.89 -27.61
C THR A 30 14.14 -22.37 -28.85
N PRO A 31 14.68 -21.37 -29.55
CA PRO A 31 14.32 -21.05 -30.92
C PRO A 31 15.38 -21.58 -31.90
N SER A 32 14.96 -22.14 -33.03
CA SER A 32 15.85 -22.46 -34.16
C SER A 32 15.24 -21.97 -35.46
N SER A 33 15.91 -21.01 -36.10
CA SER A 33 15.47 -20.45 -37.38
C SER A 33 16.66 -20.31 -38.34
N GLN A 34 16.70 -21.13 -39.38
CA GLN A 34 17.52 -20.88 -40.56
C GLN A 34 16.68 -21.06 -41.82
N LYS A 35 16.79 -20.11 -42.76
CA LYS A 35 16.17 -20.17 -44.08
C LYS A 35 17.14 -20.79 -45.08
N LYS A 36 16.65 -21.70 -45.94
CA LYS A 36 17.19 -21.94 -47.28
C LYS A 36 16.03 -22.12 -48.28
N CYS A 37 16.32 -22.07 -49.57
CA CYS A 37 15.38 -21.56 -50.57
C CYS A 37 15.05 -22.56 -51.70
N ARG A 38 13.75 -22.60 -52.07
CA ARG A 38 13.14 -22.99 -53.37
C ARG A 38 13.73 -24.16 -54.19
N GLN A 39 12.90 -25.20 -54.33
CA GLN A 39 12.45 -25.76 -55.62
C GLN A 39 10.94 -26.09 -55.48
N ILE A 40 10.10 -26.27 -56.50
CA ILE A 40 9.75 -25.56 -57.76
C ILE A 40 8.58 -26.39 -58.36
N ARG A 41 7.41 -25.78 -58.62
CA ARG A 41 6.25 -26.29 -59.42
C ARG A 41 5.57 -27.59 -58.93
N LYS A 42 4.28 -27.89 -59.20
CA LYS A 42 3.09 -27.20 -59.82
C LYS A 42 2.01 -27.03 -58.71
N HIS A 43 0.81 -26.46 -58.86
CA HIS A 43 0.02 -25.77 -59.91
C HIS A 43 -0.79 -24.62 -59.19
N SER A 44 -1.44 -23.60 -59.77
CA SER A 44 -2.64 -23.50 -60.66
C SER A 44 -3.93 -24.14 -60.08
N LEU A 45 -5.06 -23.43 -59.93
CA LEU A 45 -5.51 -22.13 -60.49
C LEU A 45 -6.36 -21.26 -59.51
N ASP A 46 -6.46 -19.97 -59.87
CA ASP A 46 -7.51 -18.95 -59.67
C ASP A 46 -7.99 -18.52 -58.25
N ASP A 47 -7.50 -17.34 -57.82
CA ASP A 47 -8.21 -16.06 -57.53
C ASP A 47 -9.74 -16.12 -57.25
N ASP A 48 -10.33 -15.35 -56.32
CA ASP A 48 -10.31 -13.87 -56.29
C ASP A 48 -10.65 -13.23 -54.89
N LEU A 49 -10.96 -11.92 -54.84
CA LEU A 49 -10.79 -11.01 -53.68
C LEU A 49 -12.06 -10.26 -53.19
N ILE A 50 -12.16 -10.01 -51.85
CA ILE A 50 -12.62 -8.73 -51.19
C ILE A 50 -14.13 -8.32 -51.32
N PRO A 51 -14.81 -7.61 -50.35
CA PRO A 51 -14.71 -7.53 -48.87
C PRO A 51 -16.05 -7.33 -48.06
N SER A 52 -15.98 -7.44 -46.72
CA SER A 52 -16.67 -6.61 -45.67
C SER A 52 -18.20 -6.29 -45.61
N SER A 53 -18.68 -6.05 -44.36
CA SER A 53 -19.91 -5.30 -43.96
C SER A 53 -21.25 -6.07 -44.02
N ILE A 54 -22.32 -5.76 -43.25
CA ILE A 54 -22.49 -4.93 -42.02
C ILE A 54 -23.74 -5.39 -41.22
N ASP A 55 -23.78 -5.07 -39.91
CA ASP A 55 -24.89 -5.05 -38.91
C ASP A 55 -26.05 -6.09 -38.79
N LYS A 56 -26.35 -6.35 -37.51
CA LYS A 56 -27.67 -6.53 -36.81
C LYS A 56 -28.96 -6.49 -37.67
N PHE A 57 -29.96 -7.33 -37.34
CA PHE A 57 -31.09 -6.97 -36.45
C PHE A 57 -32.04 -8.17 -36.13
N TYR A 58 -32.58 -8.13 -34.90
CA TYR A 58 -33.80 -8.70 -34.27
C TYR A 58 -34.76 -9.71 -34.96
N THR A 59 -35.41 -10.48 -34.05
CA THR A 59 -36.80 -11.00 -34.02
C THR A 59 -37.24 -12.30 -34.72
N ASN A 60 -38.00 -13.06 -33.91
CA ASN A 60 -38.85 -14.22 -34.19
C ASN A 60 -39.83 -14.05 -35.37
N HIS A 61 -40.20 -15.16 -36.00
CA HIS A 61 -41.55 -15.74 -36.22
C HIS A 61 -41.32 -17.07 -37.00
N SER A 62 -41.87 -18.25 -36.71
CA SER A 62 -43.18 -18.75 -36.23
C SER A 62 -44.22 -18.96 -37.34
N SER A 63 -44.19 -20.15 -37.95
CA SER A 63 -45.27 -20.86 -38.66
C SER A 63 -44.76 -22.32 -38.89
N ASP A 64 -45.50 -23.40 -38.60
CA ASP A 64 -46.64 -23.98 -39.34
C ASP A 64 -46.15 -24.57 -40.70
N ASP A 65 -46.37 -25.84 -41.10
CA ASP A 65 -47.08 -27.02 -40.54
C ASP A 65 -46.12 -28.26 -40.55
N ASP A 66 -46.44 -29.58 -40.57
CA ASP A 66 -47.66 -30.39 -40.85
C ASP A 66 -47.52 -31.86 -40.32
N ASP A 67 -48.49 -32.74 -40.63
CA ASP A 67 -48.71 -34.19 -40.31
C ASP A 67 -47.59 -35.23 -40.70
N ASP A 68 -47.62 -36.57 -40.43
CA ASP A 68 -48.70 -37.54 -40.10
C ASP A 68 -48.21 -38.87 -39.43
N ALA A 69 -49.12 -39.62 -38.78
CA ALA A 69 -49.15 -41.08 -38.39
C ALA A 69 -47.92 -41.78 -37.70
N ASP A 70 -48.04 -42.86 -36.89
CA ASP A 70 -49.09 -43.89 -36.74
C ASP A 70 -49.13 -44.56 -35.33
N ASP A 71 -50.20 -45.30 -35.02
CA ASP A 71 -50.61 -46.08 -33.82
C ASP A 71 -49.53 -46.66 -32.83
N PHE A 72 -49.77 -46.85 -31.52
CA PHE A 72 -50.78 -47.76 -30.92
C PHE A 72 -50.93 -47.61 -29.38
N PHE A 73 -52.12 -47.90 -28.81
CA PHE A 73 -52.45 -47.82 -27.36
C PHE A 73 -53.00 -49.16 -26.79
N PRO A 74 -52.92 -49.42 -25.46
CA PRO A 74 -54.15 -49.27 -24.64
C PRO A 74 -53.98 -48.79 -23.17
N TYR A 75 -54.97 -47.97 -22.73
CA TYR A 75 -55.78 -48.05 -21.50
C TYR A 75 -55.45 -49.13 -20.43
N SER A 76 -55.66 -48.96 -19.11
CA SER A 76 -55.96 -47.82 -18.18
C SER A 76 -55.96 -48.39 -16.71
N SER A 77 -56.51 -47.89 -15.59
CA SER A 77 -57.32 -46.71 -15.18
C SER A 77 -57.34 -46.55 -13.63
N THR A 78 -57.51 -45.32 -13.11
CA THR A 78 -58.19 -44.91 -11.84
C THR A 78 -58.00 -45.69 -10.51
N ALA A 79 -57.57 -44.99 -9.44
CA ALA A 79 -58.36 -44.78 -8.18
C ALA A 79 -57.58 -44.03 -7.07
N SER A 80 -58.31 -43.51 -6.08
CA SER A 80 -57.86 -42.96 -4.78
C SER A 80 -58.90 -43.40 -3.71
N PRO A 81 -58.84 -43.06 -2.40
CA PRO A 81 -57.83 -42.30 -1.63
C PRO A 81 -57.48 -42.91 -0.23
N GLY A 82 -56.53 -42.27 0.48
CA GLY A 82 -56.49 -42.22 1.96
C GLY A 82 -55.80 -43.37 2.72
N GLY A 83 -55.43 -43.09 3.98
CA GLY A 83 -54.79 -44.02 4.92
C GLY A 83 -53.73 -43.33 5.79
N GLU A 84 -53.75 -43.59 7.10
CA GLU A 84 -52.85 -42.97 8.09
C GLU A 84 -51.86 -43.98 8.72
N ASP A 85 -50.75 -43.43 9.20
CA ASP A 85 -50.03 -43.79 10.44
C ASP A 85 -49.06 -45.01 10.56
N SER A 86 -48.11 -44.80 11.48
CA SER A 86 -47.24 -45.73 12.20
C SER A 86 -46.01 -46.40 11.54
N ASP A 87 -44.94 -46.48 12.34
CA ASP A 87 -43.67 -47.17 12.07
C ASP A 87 -43.82 -48.69 11.89
N TYR A 88 -42.88 -49.31 11.14
CA TYR A 88 -42.06 -50.38 11.74
C TYR A 88 -40.75 -50.60 10.97
N VAL A 89 -39.67 -50.88 11.71
CA VAL A 89 -38.34 -51.17 11.14
C VAL A 89 -38.25 -52.61 10.65
N SER A 90 -37.74 -52.81 9.43
CA SER A 90 -37.16 -54.09 9.02
C SER A 90 -35.94 -53.88 8.11
N HIS A 91 -34.85 -54.60 8.40
CA HIS A 91 -33.69 -54.67 7.52
C HIS A 91 -33.99 -55.57 6.32
N MET A 92 -33.60 -55.15 5.12
CA MET A 92 -33.28 -56.10 4.05
C MET A 92 -32.03 -55.65 3.29
N VAL A 93 -31.07 -56.56 3.16
CA VAL A 93 -29.83 -56.33 2.40
C VAL A 93 -30.05 -56.82 0.97
N ALA A 94 -30.04 -55.91 0.01
CA ALA A 94 -30.04 -56.23 -1.42
C ALA A 94 -28.91 -55.44 -2.10
N ALA A 95 -27.91 -56.14 -2.63
CA ALA A 95 -26.86 -55.53 -3.42
C ALA A 95 -27.34 -55.38 -4.87
N GLY A 96 -27.32 -54.16 -5.41
CA GLY A 96 -27.69 -53.87 -6.79
C GLY A 96 -27.00 -52.60 -7.28
N ASN A 97 -26.38 -52.68 -8.46
CA ASN A 97 -25.71 -51.53 -9.08
C ASN A 97 -26.73 -50.50 -9.58
N ALA A 98 -26.72 -49.29 -9.00
CA ALA A 98 -27.35 -48.12 -9.58
C ALA A 98 -26.46 -46.89 -9.33
N SER A 99 -26.14 -46.14 -10.39
CA SER A 99 -25.32 -44.93 -10.30
C SER A 99 -26.16 -43.72 -9.87
N ALA A 100 -26.57 -43.70 -8.60
CA ALA A 100 -27.17 -42.51 -7.99
C ALA A 100 -26.10 -41.44 -7.74
N ARG A 101 -26.46 -40.16 -7.92
CA ARG A 101 -25.77 -39.07 -7.23
C ARG A 101 -26.26 -39.10 -5.79
N GLU A 102 -25.40 -39.48 -4.85
CA GLU A 102 -25.67 -39.23 -3.43
C GLU A 102 -25.55 -37.72 -3.16
N ASP A 103 -26.69 -37.05 -2.98
CA ASP A 103 -26.72 -35.74 -2.34
C ASP A 103 -26.36 -35.94 -0.86
N LEU A 104 -25.08 -35.76 -0.56
CA LEU A 104 -24.49 -36.00 0.76
C LEU A 104 -25.09 -35.04 1.81
N TYR A 105 -26.03 -35.57 2.60
CA TYR A 105 -26.61 -34.88 3.75
C TYR A 105 -25.52 -34.45 4.75
N PRO A 106 -25.63 -33.25 5.36
CA PRO A 106 -24.69 -32.79 6.39
C PRO A 106 -24.50 -33.79 7.53
N MET A 107 -23.24 -34.06 7.89
CA MET A 107 -22.90 -34.92 9.02
C MET A 107 -23.33 -34.28 10.36
N PRO A 108 -23.82 -35.06 11.35
CA PRO A 108 -24.06 -34.55 12.70
C PRO A 108 -22.78 -34.00 13.35
N GLU A 109 -22.89 -32.83 13.97
CA GLU A 109 -21.76 -32.10 14.57
C GLU A 109 -21.87 -32.01 16.09
N PHE A 110 -20.71 -31.99 16.75
CA PHE A 110 -20.56 -31.63 18.16
C PHE A 110 -20.02 -30.19 18.27
N VAL A 111 -20.60 -29.38 19.15
CA VAL A 111 -20.29 -27.95 19.32
C VAL A 111 -19.62 -27.70 20.68
N ALA A 112 -18.49 -27.00 20.70
CA ALA A 112 -17.82 -26.60 21.93
C ALA A 112 -18.51 -25.43 22.65
N SER A 113 -18.55 -25.47 23.98
CA SER A 113 -19.13 -24.41 24.80
C SER A 113 -18.33 -23.10 24.73
N GLY A 114 -18.99 -21.96 25.00
CA GLY A 114 -18.33 -20.65 25.19
C GLY A 114 -18.18 -19.76 23.96
N GLY A 115 -18.61 -20.20 22.76
CA GLY A 115 -18.39 -19.47 21.50
C GLY A 115 -18.93 -18.04 21.39
N GLY A 116 -19.91 -17.67 22.21
CA GLY A 116 -20.49 -16.31 22.22
C GLY A 116 -19.67 -15.26 22.98
N ALA A 117 -18.57 -15.64 23.64
CA ALA A 117 -17.89 -14.82 24.64
C ALA A 117 -16.46 -14.40 24.26
N GLY A 118 -16.07 -13.20 24.71
CA GLY A 118 -14.69 -12.69 24.59
C GLY A 118 -14.14 -12.72 23.17
N ILE A 119 -12.88 -13.14 23.04
CA ILE A 119 -12.17 -13.25 21.74
C ILE A 119 -12.70 -14.35 20.82
N PHE A 120 -13.59 -15.23 21.28
CA PHE A 120 -14.16 -16.31 20.46
C PHE A 120 -15.46 -15.89 19.74
N ARG A 121 -16.07 -14.77 20.19
CA ARG A 121 -17.29 -14.23 19.58
C ARG A 121 -17.02 -13.79 18.14
N VAL A 122 -17.77 -14.38 17.21
CA VAL A 122 -17.81 -14.02 15.78
C VAL A 122 -17.93 -12.49 15.62
N PRO A 123 -17.12 -11.85 14.75
CA PRO A 123 -17.19 -10.42 14.52
C PRO A 123 -18.47 -10.08 13.76
N PRO A 124 -19.20 -9.01 14.12
CA PRO A 124 -20.42 -8.62 13.41
C PRO A 124 -20.11 -8.27 11.96
N ARG A 125 -21.06 -8.59 11.07
CA ARG A 125 -21.07 -8.29 9.65
C ARG A 125 -22.42 -7.70 9.28
N SER A 126 -22.46 -6.91 8.22
CA SER A 126 -23.65 -6.27 7.65
C SER A 126 -23.23 -5.62 6.34
N ALA A 127 -24.16 -5.45 5.40
CA ALA A 127 -23.86 -4.68 4.20
C ALA A 127 -23.51 -3.22 4.52
N VAL A 128 -24.13 -2.58 5.51
CA VAL A 128 -23.93 -1.14 5.78
C VAL A 128 -23.71 -0.86 7.27
N HIS A 129 -22.44 -0.87 7.68
CA HIS A 129 -22.06 -0.67 9.08
C HIS A 129 -22.53 0.69 9.65
N PRO A 130 -23.12 0.75 10.86
CA PRO A 130 -23.70 1.99 11.39
C PRO A 130 -22.64 3.07 11.66
N SER A 131 -21.48 2.71 12.23
CA SER A 131 -20.39 3.66 12.51
C SER A 131 -19.45 3.95 11.32
N ARG A 132 -19.85 3.60 10.09
CA ARG A 132 -19.12 3.93 8.86
C ARG A 132 -20.08 4.67 7.90
N PRO A 133 -19.67 5.79 7.29
CA PRO A 133 -20.40 6.38 6.16
C PRO A 133 -20.48 5.39 4.98
N PRO A 134 -21.59 5.33 4.23
CA PRO A 134 -21.60 4.66 2.93
C PRO A 134 -20.51 5.24 2.01
N CYS A 135 -19.87 4.40 1.20
CA CYS A 135 -18.78 4.83 0.33
C CYS A 135 -18.95 4.39 -1.13
N LEU A 136 -18.41 5.23 -2.02
CA LEU A 136 -18.38 5.04 -3.46
C LEU A 136 -17.14 4.21 -3.84
N GLU A 137 -17.31 2.92 -4.10
CA GLU A 137 -16.20 2.01 -4.40
C GLU A 137 -15.79 2.08 -5.88
N LEU A 138 -15.01 3.10 -6.24
CA LEU A 138 -14.39 3.27 -7.57
C LEU A 138 -13.58 2.04 -8.00
N ARG A 139 -12.73 1.55 -7.09
CA ARG A 139 -11.93 0.34 -7.27
C ARG A 139 -12.02 -0.50 -5.99
N PRO A 140 -12.91 -1.50 -5.93
CA PRO A 140 -12.99 -2.46 -4.83
C PRO A 140 -11.66 -3.19 -4.61
N HIS A 141 -11.47 -3.85 -3.46
CA HIS A 141 -10.18 -4.40 -3.00
C HIS A 141 -9.62 -5.46 -3.99
N PRO A 142 -8.66 -5.11 -4.86
CA PRO A 142 -8.11 -6.03 -5.85
C PRO A 142 -7.18 -7.04 -5.15
N LEU A 143 -7.13 -8.28 -5.64
CA LEU A 143 -6.25 -9.31 -5.07
C LEU A 143 -4.77 -8.90 -5.18
N LYS A 144 -4.01 -9.07 -4.11
CA LYS A 144 -2.55 -8.86 -4.00
C LYS A 144 -1.79 -9.48 -5.18
N GLU A 145 -2.19 -10.68 -5.61
CA GLU A 145 -1.55 -11.42 -6.70
C GLU A 145 -1.84 -10.85 -8.11
N THR A 146 -2.86 -9.99 -8.28
CA THR A 146 -3.17 -9.37 -9.59
C THR A 146 -2.50 -8.01 -9.80
N GLN A 147 -1.88 -7.46 -8.75
CA GLN A 147 -1.33 -6.10 -8.75
C GLN A 147 0.17 -6.03 -9.08
N VAL A 148 0.83 -7.17 -9.31
CA VAL A 148 2.27 -7.25 -9.59
C VAL A 148 2.64 -6.37 -10.78
N GLY A 149 3.44 -5.32 -10.55
CA GLY A 149 3.86 -4.37 -11.57
C GLY A 149 2.80 -3.33 -11.97
N LYS A 150 1.57 -3.40 -11.45
CA LYS A 150 0.46 -2.45 -11.71
C LYS A 150 -0.11 -1.81 -10.44
N PHE A 151 0.53 -2.01 -9.29
CA PHE A 151 0.14 -1.45 -8.00
C PHE A 151 0.03 0.09 -8.05
N LEU A 152 -0.99 0.64 -7.37
CA LEU A 152 -1.28 2.07 -7.32
C LEU A 152 -0.58 2.74 -6.14
N ARG A 153 0.18 3.80 -6.40
CA ARG A 153 1.06 4.46 -5.42
C ARG A 153 0.59 5.86 -5.02
N ASN A 154 -0.19 6.52 -5.86
CA ASN A 154 -0.57 7.93 -5.68
C ASN A 154 -1.92 8.18 -6.37
N ILE A 155 -2.68 9.17 -5.91
CA ILE A 155 -3.90 9.69 -6.56
C ILE A 155 -3.92 11.21 -6.54
N ALA A 156 -4.55 11.79 -7.57
CA ALA A 156 -4.93 13.18 -7.65
C ALA A 156 -6.26 13.31 -8.42
N CYS A 157 -6.96 14.43 -8.27
CA CYS A 157 -8.24 14.67 -8.95
C CYS A 157 -8.23 16.02 -9.66
N THR A 158 -8.91 16.06 -10.81
CA THR A 158 -9.37 17.27 -11.48
C THR A 158 -10.86 17.45 -11.20
N ASP A 159 -11.50 18.46 -11.77
CA ASP A 159 -12.93 18.69 -11.64
C ASP A 159 -13.78 17.55 -12.25
N THR A 160 -13.21 16.82 -13.23
CA THR A 160 -13.89 15.80 -14.03
C THR A 160 -13.24 14.42 -14.01
N GLN A 161 -12.01 14.26 -13.50
CA GLN A 161 -11.24 13.01 -13.59
C GLN A 161 -10.51 12.68 -12.28
N LEU A 162 -10.41 11.38 -11.95
CA LEU A 162 -9.46 10.88 -10.95
C LEU A 162 -8.29 10.19 -11.65
N TRP A 163 -7.07 10.61 -11.32
CA TRP A 163 -5.83 10.08 -11.86
C TRP A 163 -5.08 9.28 -10.78
N ALA A 164 -4.48 8.14 -11.12
CA ALA A 164 -3.67 7.35 -10.21
C ALA A 164 -2.32 6.90 -10.81
N GLY A 165 -1.23 7.15 -10.09
CA GLY A 165 0.11 6.70 -10.49
C GLY A 165 0.33 5.21 -10.21
N GLN A 166 0.80 4.47 -11.21
CA GLN A 166 1.09 3.03 -11.10
C GLN A 166 2.59 2.72 -11.03
N GLU A 167 2.91 1.45 -10.73
CA GLU A 167 4.23 0.86 -10.98
C GLU A 167 4.63 0.77 -12.46
N SER A 168 3.69 0.79 -13.40
CA SER A 168 3.96 0.77 -14.85
C SER A 168 2.99 1.64 -15.64
N GLY A 169 3.08 2.96 -15.45
CA GLY A 169 2.19 3.94 -16.08
C GLY A 169 1.31 4.73 -15.11
N VAL A 170 0.19 5.20 -15.62
CA VAL A 170 -0.83 6.00 -14.94
C VAL A 170 -2.21 5.51 -15.39
N ARG A 171 -3.20 5.55 -14.49
CA ARG A 171 -4.62 5.31 -14.79
C ARG A 171 -5.45 6.58 -14.65
N VAL A 172 -6.53 6.68 -15.42
CA VAL A 172 -7.55 7.73 -15.28
C VAL A 172 -8.96 7.15 -15.28
N TRP A 173 -9.78 7.62 -14.34
CA TRP A 173 -11.23 7.39 -14.23
C TRP A 173 -11.98 8.68 -14.52
N ASP A 174 -13.13 8.56 -15.17
CA ASP A 174 -14.06 9.65 -15.43
C ASP A 174 -15.03 9.82 -14.23
N LEU A 175 -15.12 11.04 -13.69
CA LEU A 175 -15.99 11.34 -12.54
C LEU A 175 -17.47 11.51 -12.93
N GLU A 176 -17.83 11.47 -14.20
CA GLU A 176 -19.21 11.33 -14.69
C GLU A 176 -19.68 9.87 -14.56
N LYS A 177 -18.75 8.92 -14.80
CA LYS A 177 -19.01 7.49 -15.00
C LYS A 177 -18.92 6.65 -13.72
N VAL A 178 -18.76 7.27 -12.56
CA VAL A 178 -18.52 6.60 -11.26
C VAL A 178 -19.64 5.67 -10.81
N PHE A 179 -20.83 5.76 -11.40
CA PHE A 179 -21.97 4.90 -11.12
C PHE A 179 -22.26 3.89 -12.25
N GLU A 180 -21.42 3.85 -13.28
CA GLU A 180 -21.52 2.83 -14.32
C GLU A 180 -21.11 1.45 -13.78
N VAL A 181 -21.63 0.43 -14.46
CA VAL A 181 -21.32 -0.98 -14.19
C VAL A 181 -19.81 -1.20 -14.36
N GLY A 182 -19.25 -2.12 -13.59
CA GLY A 182 -17.83 -2.44 -13.63
C GLY A 182 -17.32 -2.79 -15.03
N SER A 183 -16.02 -2.58 -15.22
CA SER A 183 -15.30 -2.75 -16.49
C SER A 183 -15.37 -4.17 -17.08
N GLY A 184 -16.01 -5.13 -16.38
CA GLY A 184 -16.28 -6.52 -16.79
C GLY A 184 -17.04 -6.69 -18.12
N LEU A 185 -17.94 -5.77 -18.46
CA LEU A 185 -18.84 -5.87 -19.61
C LEU A 185 -18.12 -5.56 -20.94
N GLY A 186 -17.34 -6.53 -21.40
CA GLY A 186 -16.61 -6.51 -22.66
C GLY A 186 -15.57 -7.62 -22.85
N GLY A 187 -15.34 -8.46 -21.82
CA GLY A 187 -14.44 -9.63 -21.92
C GLY A 187 -12.94 -9.32 -21.99
N ARG A 188 -12.55 -8.05 -21.85
CA ARG A 188 -11.15 -7.55 -21.94
C ARG A 188 -10.56 -7.15 -20.59
N THR A 189 -11.35 -7.26 -19.53
CA THR A 189 -11.06 -6.76 -18.18
C THR A 189 -9.97 -7.60 -17.51
N ARG A 190 -9.00 -6.93 -16.89
CA ARG A 190 -7.93 -7.67 -16.19
C ARG A 190 -8.44 -8.26 -14.87
N ARG A 191 -7.95 -9.45 -14.55
CA ARG A 191 -8.24 -10.17 -13.31
C ARG A 191 -7.99 -9.27 -12.09
N GLY A 192 -8.95 -9.18 -11.19
CA GLY A 192 -8.94 -8.32 -10.00
C GLY A 192 -9.29 -6.84 -10.23
N ASP A 193 -9.67 -6.43 -11.45
CA ASP A 193 -10.22 -5.10 -11.78
C ASP A 193 -11.67 -5.20 -12.32
N GLU A 194 -12.34 -6.36 -12.21
CA GLU A 194 -13.64 -6.65 -12.83
C GLU A 194 -14.76 -5.70 -12.36
N ASP A 195 -14.87 -5.50 -11.05
CA ASP A 195 -15.85 -4.59 -10.43
C ASP A 195 -15.48 -3.10 -10.59
N ALA A 196 -14.26 -2.76 -11.04
CA ALA A 196 -13.78 -1.38 -11.05
C ALA A 196 -14.53 -0.51 -12.07
N VAL A 197 -14.84 0.73 -11.70
CA VAL A 197 -15.39 1.75 -12.61
C VAL A 197 -14.52 1.87 -13.87
N PRO A 198 -15.13 2.05 -15.07
CA PRO A 198 -14.40 2.24 -16.33
C PRO A 198 -13.19 3.19 -16.23
N PHE A 199 -12.05 2.71 -16.70
CA PHE A 199 -10.76 3.41 -16.64
C PHE A 199 -9.92 3.19 -17.88
N HIS A 200 -9.00 4.12 -18.14
CA HIS A 200 -8.02 4.03 -19.21
C HIS A 200 -6.60 3.95 -18.62
N GLU A 201 -5.70 3.20 -19.26
CA GLU A 201 -4.27 3.12 -18.89
C GLU A 201 -3.39 3.91 -19.85
N SER A 202 -2.30 4.48 -19.34
CA SER A 202 -1.21 4.97 -20.16
C SER A 202 -0.38 3.83 -20.77
N VAL A 203 0.51 4.18 -21.69
CA VAL A 203 1.68 3.36 -22.02
C VAL A 203 2.51 3.05 -20.76
N THR A 204 3.21 1.91 -20.78
CA THR A 204 4.09 1.48 -19.69
C THR A 204 5.27 2.42 -19.50
N THR A 205 5.36 3.06 -18.34
CA THR A 205 6.51 3.88 -17.90
C THR A 205 7.17 3.27 -16.66
N SER A 206 8.26 3.89 -16.20
CA SER A 206 8.86 3.61 -14.87
C SER A 206 7.85 3.93 -13.74
N PRO A 207 7.92 3.30 -12.55
CA PRO A 207 7.00 3.57 -11.45
C PRO A 207 6.79 5.05 -11.15
N THR A 208 5.52 5.47 -11.10
CA THR A 208 5.12 6.81 -10.68
C THR A 208 5.28 6.94 -9.16
N MET A 209 6.03 7.94 -8.72
CA MET A 209 6.35 8.20 -7.32
C MET A 209 5.51 9.37 -6.78
N CYS A 210 5.60 10.53 -7.44
CA CYS A 210 4.81 11.72 -7.13
C CYS A 210 3.96 12.16 -8.33
N MET A 211 2.84 12.84 -8.08
CA MET A 211 1.99 13.41 -9.13
C MET A 211 1.34 14.73 -8.68
N MET A 212 1.03 15.59 -9.65
CA MET A 212 0.40 16.90 -9.44
C MET A 212 -0.57 17.21 -10.58
N VAL A 213 -1.68 17.87 -10.26
CA VAL A 213 -2.66 18.38 -11.23
C VAL A 213 -2.34 19.83 -11.57
N ASP A 214 -2.33 20.13 -12.87
CA ASP A 214 -2.10 21.45 -13.47
C ASP A 214 -3.32 21.80 -14.33
N SER A 215 -4.40 22.23 -13.67
CA SER A 215 -5.67 22.58 -14.31
C SER A 215 -5.53 23.76 -15.28
N GLY A 216 -4.59 24.67 -15.03
CA GLY A 216 -4.36 25.85 -15.86
C GLY A 216 -3.82 25.52 -17.25
N ASN A 217 -2.95 24.50 -17.36
CA ASN A 217 -2.44 23.99 -18.64
C ASN A 217 -3.17 22.72 -19.11
N ARG A 218 -4.18 22.23 -18.37
CA ARG A 218 -4.86 20.93 -18.56
C ARG A 218 -3.90 19.73 -18.60
N LEU A 219 -2.88 19.75 -17.73
CA LEU A 219 -1.90 18.67 -17.62
C LEU A 219 -1.96 17.98 -16.26
N VAL A 220 -1.62 16.69 -16.23
CA VAL A 220 -1.18 16.00 -15.01
C VAL A 220 0.32 15.75 -15.14
N TRP A 221 1.08 16.18 -14.15
CA TRP A 221 2.53 15.98 -14.08
C TRP A 221 2.85 14.80 -13.17
N THR A 222 3.75 13.93 -13.59
CA THR A 222 4.21 12.78 -12.79
C THR A 222 5.72 12.71 -12.72
N GLY A 223 6.24 12.49 -11.52
CA GLY A 223 7.66 12.20 -11.26
C GLY A 223 7.86 10.71 -11.01
N HIS A 224 8.90 10.13 -11.60
CA HIS A 224 9.06 8.67 -11.71
C HIS A 224 10.36 8.15 -11.10
N LYS A 225 10.41 6.83 -10.87
CA LYS A 225 11.59 6.12 -10.33
C LYS A 225 12.81 6.15 -11.25
N ASP A 226 12.63 6.38 -12.55
CA ASP A 226 13.71 6.58 -13.53
C ASP A 226 14.26 8.03 -13.53
N GLY A 227 13.84 8.88 -12.59
CA GLY A 227 14.28 10.27 -12.50
C GLY A 227 13.72 11.21 -13.56
N LYS A 228 12.77 10.73 -14.37
CA LYS A 228 12.08 11.54 -15.37
C LYS A 228 10.82 12.20 -14.81
N ILE A 229 10.51 13.38 -15.33
CA ILE A 229 9.22 14.03 -15.20
C ILE A 229 8.47 13.83 -16.52
N ARG A 230 7.19 13.50 -16.45
CA ARG A 230 6.29 13.30 -17.60
C ARG A 230 5.02 14.14 -17.44
N SER A 231 4.39 14.47 -18.56
CA SER A 231 3.07 15.13 -18.62
C SER A 231 2.05 14.27 -19.34
N TRP A 232 0.80 14.37 -18.91
CA TRP A 232 -0.37 13.72 -19.49
C TRP A 232 -1.45 14.77 -19.74
N LYS A 233 -2.09 14.77 -20.91
CA LYS A 233 -3.16 15.72 -21.22
C LYS A 233 -4.48 15.25 -20.60
N MET A 234 -5.21 16.17 -19.97
CA MET A 234 -6.55 15.87 -19.43
C MET A 234 -7.60 15.71 -20.54
N ASP A 235 -7.41 16.40 -21.67
CA ASP A 235 -8.37 16.54 -22.77
C ASP A 235 -7.96 15.81 -24.06
N GLN A 236 -7.01 14.88 -23.96
CA GLN A 236 -6.72 13.94 -25.04
C GLN A 236 -7.90 12.97 -25.26
N PRO A 237 -8.20 12.56 -26.52
CA PRO A 237 -9.11 11.47 -26.78
C PRO A 237 -8.63 10.18 -26.08
N LEU A 238 -9.53 9.55 -25.32
CA LEU A 238 -9.31 8.26 -24.69
C LEU A 238 -10.06 7.21 -25.51
N GLU A 239 -9.36 6.55 -26.44
CA GLU A 239 -9.92 5.41 -27.15
C GLU A 239 -9.95 4.18 -26.22
N PRO A 240 -11.02 3.35 -26.23
CA PRO A 240 -11.14 2.21 -25.32
C PRO A 240 -10.01 1.19 -25.41
N ASP A 241 -9.40 1.05 -26.59
CA ASP A 241 -8.44 -0.01 -26.92
C ASP A 241 -6.98 0.46 -27.03
N ALA A 242 -6.71 1.77 -26.96
CA ALA A 242 -5.38 2.33 -27.18
C ALA A 242 -4.79 2.97 -25.90
N PRO A 243 -3.62 2.52 -25.40
CA PRO A 243 -3.00 3.12 -24.22
C PRO A 243 -2.47 4.53 -24.54
N PHE A 244 -2.86 5.52 -23.74
CA PHE A 244 -2.51 6.92 -24.00
C PHE A 244 -1.03 7.22 -23.70
N LYS A 245 -0.45 8.18 -24.42
CA LYS A 245 1.00 8.47 -24.42
C LYS A 245 1.33 9.73 -23.60
N GLU A 246 2.58 9.85 -23.15
CA GLU A 246 3.04 11.11 -22.54
C GLU A 246 3.18 12.25 -23.56
N GLY A 247 2.98 13.48 -23.08
CA GLY A 247 3.17 14.71 -23.84
C GLY A 247 4.65 15.08 -23.96
N LEU A 248 5.10 15.91 -23.03
CA LEU A 248 6.49 16.30 -22.78
C LEU A 248 7.09 15.44 -21.67
N SER A 249 8.36 15.02 -21.82
CA SER A 249 9.13 14.25 -20.84
C SER A 249 10.62 14.60 -20.92
N TRP A 250 11.29 14.75 -19.77
CA TRP A 250 12.74 15.01 -19.69
C TRP A 250 13.38 14.33 -18.47
N GLN A 251 14.71 14.28 -18.41
CA GLN A 251 15.47 13.76 -17.27
C GLN A 251 15.64 14.85 -16.20
N ALA A 252 15.03 14.69 -15.02
CA ALA A 252 15.09 15.68 -13.94
C ALA A 252 16.25 15.38 -12.96
N HIS A 253 16.34 14.13 -12.54
CA HIS A 253 17.30 13.63 -11.55
C HIS A 253 17.98 12.34 -12.03
N ARG A 254 19.03 11.89 -11.34
CA ARG A 254 19.72 10.62 -11.64
C ARG A 254 19.07 9.39 -10.98
N GLY A 255 18.12 9.61 -10.06
CA GLY A 255 17.32 8.59 -9.39
C GLY A 255 15.89 9.09 -9.16
N PRO A 256 15.07 8.45 -8.32
CA PRO A 256 13.62 8.68 -8.23
C PRO A 256 13.22 10.13 -7.90
N VAL A 257 12.30 10.70 -8.68
CA VAL A 257 11.67 11.99 -8.34
C VAL A 257 10.72 11.78 -7.14
N LEU A 258 11.15 12.13 -5.93
CA LEU A 258 10.44 11.79 -4.69
C LEU A 258 9.22 12.68 -4.46
N SER A 259 9.37 13.98 -4.68
CA SER A 259 8.35 15.00 -4.42
C SER A 259 8.36 16.10 -5.48
N MET A 260 7.22 16.75 -5.71
CA MET A 260 7.05 17.75 -6.77
C MET A 260 5.91 18.72 -6.46
N VAL A 261 6.13 20.03 -6.60
CA VAL A 261 5.11 21.10 -6.43
C VAL A 261 5.30 22.21 -7.46
N ARG A 262 4.21 22.91 -7.83
CA ARG A 262 4.24 24.18 -8.57
C ARG A 262 3.91 25.31 -7.60
N THR A 263 4.60 26.45 -7.72
CA THR A 263 4.44 27.60 -6.83
C THR A 263 3.44 28.64 -7.37
N SER A 264 3.08 29.61 -6.53
CA SER A 264 2.32 30.82 -6.92
C SER A 264 3.00 31.69 -7.99
N TYR A 265 4.27 31.44 -8.31
CA TYR A 265 5.03 32.08 -9.39
C TYR A 265 5.32 31.13 -10.57
N GLY A 266 4.59 30.01 -10.64
CA GLY A 266 4.60 29.10 -11.78
C GLY A 266 5.75 28.10 -11.84
N ASP A 267 6.88 28.39 -11.22
CA ASP A 267 8.05 27.53 -11.22
C ASP A 267 7.74 26.13 -10.66
N LEU A 268 8.28 25.10 -11.33
CA LEU A 268 8.12 23.69 -10.94
C LEU A 268 9.31 23.26 -10.09
N TRP A 269 9.07 22.83 -8.86
CA TRP A 269 10.09 22.41 -7.89
C TRP A 269 10.01 20.90 -7.69
N THR A 270 11.14 20.18 -7.71
CA THR A 270 11.17 18.75 -7.34
C THR A 270 12.30 18.39 -6.39
N GLY A 271 12.02 17.42 -5.53
CA GLY A 271 12.92 16.89 -4.51
C GLY A 271 13.44 15.50 -4.88
N PHE A 272 14.71 15.26 -4.54
CA PHE A 272 15.43 14.01 -4.77
C PHE A 272 16.11 13.52 -3.48
N GLU A 273 16.78 12.37 -3.57
CA GLU A 273 17.62 11.79 -2.54
C GLU A 273 18.77 12.75 -2.16
N GLY A 274 19.32 12.59 -0.95
CA GLY A 274 20.51 13.33 -0.52
C GLY A 274 20.30 14.84 -0.30
N GLY A 275 19.06 15.31 -0.14
CA GLY A 275 18.72 16.72 0.07
C GLY A 275 18.75 17.61 -1.18
N VAL A 276 18.76 17.03 -2.38
CA VAL A 276 18.79 17.79 -3.64
C VAL A 276 17.39 18.34 -3.96
N ILE A 277 17.33 19.64 -4.22
CA ILE A 277 16.13 20.35 -4.69
C ILE A 277 16.48 21.07 -5.99
N LYS A 278 15.64 20.89 -7.01
CA LYS A 278 15.78 21.58 -8.29
C LYS A 278 14.52 22.35 -8.65
N ILE A 279 14.70 23.45 -9.38
CA ILE A 279 13.64 24.27 -9.97
C ILE A 279 13.74 24.20 -11.50
N TRP A 280 12.61 24.09 -12.18
CA TRP A 280 12.48 24.32 -13.63
C TRP A 280 11.67 25.61 -13.85
N PRO A 281 12.27 26.66 -14.45
CA PRO A 281 11.61 27.94 -14.70
C PRO A 281 10.36 27.80 -15.56
N TRP A 282 9.26 28.44 -15.14
CA TRP A 282 7.99 28.35 -15.87
C TRP A 282 8.10 28.87 -17.31
N GLU A 283 8.95 29.88 -17.57
CA GLU A 283 9.19 30.46 -18.90
C GLU A 283 9.66 29.39 -19.90
N THR A 284 10.48 28.45 -19.42
CA THR A 284 11.03 27.37 -20.27
C THR A 284 10.01 26.26 -20.49
N ILE A 285 9.21 25.94 -19.47
CA ILE A 285 8.14 24.93 -19.58
C ILE A 285 7.05 25.42 -20.54
N GLU A 286 6.63 26.69 -20.44
CA GLU A 286 5.68 27.30 -21.38
C GLU A 286 6.20 27.22 -22.81
N LYS A 287 7.45 27.67 -23.06
CA LYS A 287 8.08 27.61 -24.38
C LYS A 287 8.12 26.18 -24.93
N SER A 288 8.53 25.20 -24.14
CA SER A 288 8.55 23.78 -24.56
C SER A 288 7.17 23.14 -24.75
N LEU A 289 6.11 23.67 -24.15
CA LEU A 289 4.74 23.23 -24.42
C LEU A 289 4.14 23.87 -25.68
N SER A 290 4.73 24.97 -26.16
CA SER A 290 4.33 25.63 -27.42
C SER A 290 5.00 25.06 -28.68
N LEU A 291 6.08 24.27 -28.53
CA LEU A 291 6.77 23.59 -29.64
C LEU A 291 5.95 22.43 -30.22
N SER A 292 6.22 22.07 -31.47
CA SER A 292 5.44 21.06 -32.20
C SER A 292 5.65 19.62 -31.68
N PRO A 293 4.73 18.67 -31.98
CA PRO A 293 4.91 17.26 -31.65
C PRO A 293 6.18 16.62 -32.24
N GLU A 294 6.68 17.16 -33.35
CA GLU A 294 7.92 16.75 -34.04
C GLU A 294 9.15 17.30 -33.30
N GLU A 295 9.07 18.51 -32.75
CA GLU A 295 10.12 19.19 -31.98
C GLU A 295 10.28 18.67 -30.54
N LYS A 296 9.53 17.63 -30.13
CA LYS A 296 9.54 17.08 -28.76
C LYS A 296 10.94 16.84 -28.15
N HIS A 297 11.93 16.48 -28.96
CA HIS A 297 13.30 16.30 -28.47
C HIS A 297 13.97 17.64 -28.09
N MET A 298 13.78 18.68 -28.89
CA MET A 298 14.21 20.05 -28.56
C MET A 298 13.46 20.56 -27.33
N ALA A 299 12.14 20.34 -27.25
CA ALA A 299 11.32 20.71 -26.10
C ALA A 299 11.81 20.05 -24.80
N ALA A 300 12.18 18.77 -24.83
CA ALA A 300 12.76 18.07 -23.70
C ALA A 300 14.13 18.64 -23.31
N LEU A 301 15.05 18.82 -24.28
CA LEU A 301 16.39 19.35 -24.05
C LEU A 301 16.39 20.80 -23.51
N LEU A 302 15.43 21.62 -23.93
CA LEU A 302 15.28 23.00 -23.46
C LEU A 302 14.97 23.02 -21.95
N VAL A 303 13.99 22.21 -21.50
CA VAL A 303 13.64 22.09 -20.08
C VAL A 303 14.77 21.41 -19.29
N GLU A 304 15.36 20.34 -19.84
CA GLU A 304 16.44 19.58 -19.18
C GLU A 304 17.69 20.43 -18.89
N ARG A 305 17.95 21.49 -19.67
CA ARG A 305 19.09 22.41 -19.48
C ARG A 305 18.77 23.64 -18.63
N SER A 306 17.50 23.93 -18.37
CA SER A 306 17.06 25.15 -17.64
C SER A 306 17.02 25.02 -16.11
N PHE A 307 17.40 23.87 -15.55
CA PHE A 307 17.22 23.64 -14.11
C PHE A 307 18.17 24.50 -13.27
N ILE A 308 17.63 25.01 -12.16
CA ILE A 308 18.41 25.63 -11.08
C ILE A 308 18.57 24.59 -9.98
N ASP A 309 19.80 24.29 -9.58
CA ASP A 309 20.10 23.45 -8.41
C ASP A 309 20.27 24.34 -7.18
N LEU A 310 19.36 24.20 -6.22
CA LEU A 310 19.40 25.02 -5.00
C LEU A 310 20.46 24.54 -4.01
N LYS A 311 20.88 23.26 -4.10
CA LYS A 311 21.85 22.70 -3.18
C LYS A 311 23.24 23.24 -3.43
N SER A 312 23.63 23.45 -4.69
CA SER A 312 24.91 24.11 -5.02
C SER A 312 24.92 25.57 -4.54
N GLN A 313 23.83 26.31 -4.74
CA GLN A 313 23.70 27.72 -4.30
C GLN A 313 23.89 27.90 -2.78
N VAL A 314 23.46 26.94 -1.97
CA VAL A 314 23.61 26.99 -0.49
C VAL A 314 24.79 26.17 0.05
N THR A 315 25.74 25.79 -0.82
CA THR A 315 26.99 25.10 -0.44
C THR A 315 28.19 26.03 -0.60
N VAL A 316 28.67 26.58 0.52
CA VAL A 316 29.80 27.51 0.57
C VAL A 316 30.99 26.81 1.22
N ASN A 317 32.17 26.87 0.60
CA ASN A 317 33.41 26.23 1.07
C ASN A 317 33.25 24.72 1.39
N GLY A 318 32.34 24.03 0.68
CA GLY A 318 32.01 22.61 0.90
C GLY A 318 31.02 22.34 2.05
N VAL A 319 30.66 23.35 2.85
CA VAL A 319 29.62 23.24 3.88
C VAL A 319 28.27 23.56 3.27
N CYS A 320 27.31 22.65 3.40
CA CYS A 320 25.97 22.79 2.86
C CYS A 320 24.98 23.21 3.97
N SER A 321 24.26 24.31 3.75
CA SER A 321 23.33 24.88 4.74
C SER A 321 22.04 24.06 4.93
N ILE A 322 21.81 23.04 4.08
CA ILE A 322 20.63 22.18 4.13
C ILE A 322 21.00 20.73 4.46
N SER A 323 20.06 20.02 5.10
CA SER A 323 20.19 18.61 5.44
C SER A 323 20.43 17.75 4.19
N SER A 324 21.36 16.79 4.29
CA SER A 324 21.60 15.76 3.29
C SER A 324 20.57 14.62 3.32
N SER A 325 19.46 14.77 4.03
CA SER A 325 18.34 13.83 4.05
C SER A 325 17.47 13.94 2.80
N ASP A 326 16.92 12.83 2.33
CA ASP A 326 16.04 12.79 1.16
C ASP A 326 14.83 13.73 1.30
N VAL A 327 14.49 14.45 0.22
CA VAL A 327 13.37 15.40 0.19
C VAL A 327 12.05 14.66 -0.02
N LYS A 328 11.61 13.95 1.03
CA LYS A 328 10.38 13.15 1.08
C LYS A 328 9.16 13.91 0.59
N CYS A 329 9.02 15.17 1.00
CA CYS A 329 7.87 16.00 0.65
C CYS A 329 8.30 17.43 0.31
N LEU A 330 7.50 18.04 -0.57
CA LEU A 330 7.52 19.47 -0.86
C LEU A 330 6.10 20.02 -0.63
N ALA A 331 6.00 21.22 -0.08
CA ALA A 331 4.74 21.97 0.02
C ALA A 331 4.95 23.41 -0.45
N ALA A 332 4.07 23.90 -1.32
CA ALA A 332 4.06 25.29 -1.74
C ALA A 332 3.11 26.08 -0.81
N ASP A 333 3.65 27.07 -0.09
CA ASP A 333 2.85 28.11 0.55
C ASP A 333 2.45 29.11 -0.53
N ASN A 334 1.29 28.87 -1.12
CA ASN A 334 0.73 29.71 -2.18
C ASN A 334 0.02 30.96 -1.64
N VAL A 335 -0.05 31.13 -0.31
CA VAL A 335 -0.58 32.34 0.35
C VAL A 335 0.50 33.42 0.48
N ARG A 336 1.77 33.00 0.67
CA ARG A 336 2.93 33.90 0.91
C ARG A 336 4.07 33.73 -0.09
N GLY A 337 3.88 32.91 -1.11
CA GLY A 337 4.88 32.62 -2.14
C GLY A 337 6.18 32.04 -1.57
N LYS A 338 6.08 30.95 -0.79
CA LYS A 338 7.23 30.25 -0.18
C LYS A 338 7.17 28.75 -0.48
N VAL A 339 8.29 28.05 -0.39
CA VAL A 339 8.33 26.57 -0.56
C VAL A 339 8.97 25.93 0.67
N TRP A 340 8.37 24.85 1.14
CA TRP A 340 8.85 24.04 2.26
C TRP A 340 9.31 22.69 1.72
N ALA A 341 10.58 22.35 1.96
CA ALA A 341 11.16 21.04 1.64
C ALA A 341 11.40 20.26 2.94
N VAL A 342 10.90 19.03 2.97
CA VAL A 342 10.78 18.21 4.17
C VAL A 342 11.63 16.95 4.04
N GLY A 343 12.66 16.85 4.88
CA GLY A 343 13.34 15.61 5.18
C GLY A 343 12.74 14.92 6.42
N SER A 344 13.23 13.73 6.77
CA SER A 344 12.66 12.94 7.87
C SER A 344 12.69 13.62 9.25
N LEU A 345 13.64 14.52 9.52
CA LEU A 345 13.86 15.16 10.82
C LEU A 345 14.14 16.68 10.71
N SER A 346 14.06 17.25 9.50
CA SER A 346 14.58 18.58 9.18
C SER A 346 13.80 19.24 8.06
N PHE A 347 13.53 20.53 8.19
CA PHE A 347 12.87 21.39 7.21
C PHE A 347 13.85 22.42 6.63
N SER A 348 13.69 22.72 5.33
CA SER A 348 14.25 23.93 4.73
C SER A 348 13.13 24.72 4.04
N LYS A 349 13.08 26.03 4.29
CA LYS A 349 12.06 26.95 3.79
C LYS A 349 12.72 27.97 2.86
N TRP A 350 12.10 28.19 1.71
CA TRP A 350 12.65 28.95 0.58
C TRP A 350 11.68 30.03 0.10
N ASN A 351 12.19 31.07 -0.55
CA ASN A 351 11.38 32.05 -1.25
C ASN A 351 11.01 31.53 -2.65
N ALA A 352 9.72 31.51 -3.02
CA ALA A 352 9.32 31.03 -4.34
C ALA A 352 9.67 32.02 -5.47
N ARG A 353 9.86 33.30 -5.15
CA ARG A 353 10.14 34.40 -6.10
C ARG A 353 11.64 34.60 -6.33
N THR A 354 12.41 34.83 -5.25
CA THR A 354 13.86 35.05 -5.30
C THR A 354 14.71 33.78 -5.23
N LYS A 355 14.10 32.62 -4.90
CA LYS A 355 14.74 31.29 -4.82
C LYS A 355 15.72 31.10 -3.65
N GLU A 356 15.87 32.13 -2.81
CA GLU A 356 16.73 32.14 -1.62
C GLU A 356 16.25 31.19 -0.51
N LEU A 357 17.20 30.68 0.28
CA LEU A 357 16.95 29.95 1.53
C LEU A 357 16.63 30.94 2.66
N LEU A 358 15.52 30.72 3.36
CA LEU A 358 15.02 31.63 4.41
C LEU A 358 15.15 31.08 5.84
N LYS A 359 15.02 29.76 6.03
CA LYS A 359 15.15 29.11 7.35
C LYS A 359 15.44 27.62 7.19
N CYS A 360 16.38 27.09 7.98
CA CYS A 360 16.57 25.67 8.23
C CYS A 360 16.28 25.35 9.70
N PHE A 361 15.55 24.28 9.97
CA PHE A 361 15.14 23.92 11.33
C PHE A 361 14.82 22.43 11.49
N ASN A 362 15.02 21.89 12.68
CA ASN A 362 14.69 20.52 13.02
C ASN A 362 13.18 20.31 13.26
N ILE A 363 12.78 19.06 13.52
CA ILE A 363 11.39 18.73 13.89
C ILE A 363 10.90 19.44 15.17
N GLU A 364 11.76 19.86 16.09
CA GLU A 364 11.38 20.68 17.26
C GLU A 364 11.15 22.17 16.91
N GLY A 365 11.56 22.62 15.73
CA GLY A 365 11.47 24.02 15.29
C GLY A 365 12.69 24.89 15.64
N GLN A 366 13.72 24.29 16.22
CA GLN A 366 15.02 24.92 16.52
C GLN A 366 15.79 25.13 15.22
N ILE A 367 16.48 26.26 15.08
CA ILE A 367 17.20 26.61 13.85
C ILE A 367 18.49 25.78 13.74
N GLU A 368 18.69 25.10 12.60
CA GLU A 368 19.93 24.39 12.30
C GLU A 368 21.02 25.37 11.83
N ASN A 369 21.61 26.11 12.76
CA ASN A 369 22.81 26.90 12.50
C ASN A 369 24.03 25.98 12.33
N ARG A 370 24.27 25.48 11.11
CA ARG A 370 25.45 24.64 10.78
C ARG A 370 26.74 25.46 10.65
N ILE A 371 27.00 26.34 11.62
CA ILE A 371 28.23 27.10 11.82
C ILE A 371 28.80 26.77 13.22
N ASP A 372 28.92 25.47 13.50
CA ASP A 372 29.83 24.98 14.54
C ASP A 372 31.08 24.45 13.85
N VAL A 373 32.24 24.96 14.27
CA VAL A 373 33.55 24.50 13.79
C VAL A 373 33.72 23.04 14.19
N ALA A 374 34.16 22.20 13.26
CA ALA A 374 34.60 20.86 13.58
C ALA A 374 35.90 20.92 14.40
N SER A 375 35.76 21.07 15.73
CA SER A 375 36.85 21.00 16.72
C SER A 375 37.36 19.56 16.91
N ALA A 376 37.64 18.88 15.80
CA ALA A 376 38.37 17.62 15.71
C ALA A 376 39.87 17.88 15.44
N ALA A 377 40.36 19.03 15.91
CA ALA A 377 41.70 19.54 15.68
C ALA A 377 42.34 20.07 16.98
N ASP A 378 42.04 19.45 18.13
CA ASP A 378 42.68 19.76 19.41
C ASP A 378 42.79 18.52 20.34
N GLN A 379 43.24 17.40 19.77
CA GLN A 379 43.74 16.25 20.54
C GLN A 379 44.73 15.39 19.73
N ALA A 380 45.59 16.07 18.96
CA ALA A 380 46.64 15.46 18.14
C ALA A 380 47.99 16.22 18.26
N VAL A 381 48.25 16.85 19.41
CA VAL A 381 49.48 17.64 19.67
C VAL A 381 50.06 17.33 21.06
N GLU A 382 50.09 16.06 21.47
CA GLU A 382 50.80 15.66 22.70
C GLU A 382 51.39 14.23 22.67
N ASP A 383 52.07 13.84 21.57
CA ASP A 383 53.09 12.77 21.65
C ASP A 383 54.09 12.70 20.45
N GLU A 384 54.76 13.81 20.10
CA GLU A 384 55.88 13.76 19.13
C GLU A 384 57.12 14.58 19.56
N MET A 385 57.61 14.40 20.80
CA MET A 385 58.89 15.00 21.21
C MET A 385 59.73 14.19 22.20
N LYS A 386 60.17 12.98 21.82
CA LYS A 386 61.42 12.35 22.32
C LYS A 386 61.87 11.11 21.53
N VAL A 387 62.65 11.33 20.48
CA VAL A 387 63.51 10.28 19.87
C VAL A 387 64.97 10.72 19.97
N LYS A 388 65.74 10.16 20.93
CA LYS A 388 67.21 10.08 20.91
C LYS A 388 67.79 9.16 22.00
N PHE A 389 68.68 8.25 21.58
CA PHE A 389 69.71 7.51 22.32
C PHE A 389 69.39 6.62 23.56
N VAL A 390 69.21 5.33 23.27
CA VAL A 390 70.13 4.21 23.66
C VAL A 390 70.72 4.19 25.09
N SER A 391 70.43 3.10 25.82
CA SER A 391 71.44 2.28 26.54
C SER A 391 70.87 0.89 26.94
N THR A 392 71.73 -0.04 27.38
CA THR A 392 71.41 -1.48 27.54
C THR A 392 71.44 -1.95 28.99
N SER A 393 70.57 -2.93 29.34
CA SER A 393 70.75 -3.81 30.51
C SER A 393 70.07 -5.19 30.27
N LYS A 394 70.16 -6.13 31.23
CA LYS A 394 70.01 -7.59 31.00
C LYS A 394 68.88 -8.25 31.83
N LYS A 395 68.45 -9.45 31.37
CA LYS A 395 67.61 -10.47 32.07
C LYS A 395 66.14 -10.07 32.31
N GLU A 396 65.19 -11.00 32.47
CA GLU A 396 65.19 -12.49 32.52
C GLU A 396 63.97 -13.07 31.74
N LYS A 397 63.80 -14.40 31.69
CA LYS A 397 62.73 -15.11 30.94
C LYS A 397 61.38 -15.15 31.66
N SER A 398 60.27 -15.04 30.91
CA SER A 398 59.07 -15.87 31.10
C SER A 398 58.19 -15.89 29.83
N GLN A 399 57.15 -16.73 29.79
CA GLN A 399 56.53 -17.24 28.56
C GLN A 399 55.36 -16.42 27.98
N GLY A 400 55.32 -16.36 26.64
CA GLY A 400 54.14 -16.76 25.86
C GLY A 400 52.84 -15.96 25.96
N SER A 401 52.71 -14.90 25.15
CA SER A 401 51.40 -14.33 24.78
C SER A 401 50.99 -14.80 23.38
N SER A 402 49.90 -15.56 23.27
CA SER A 402 49.50 -16.27 22.05
C SER A 402 48.82 -15.39 21.00
N PHE A 403 48.95 -15.80 19.73
CA PHE A 403 48.16 -15.35 18.57
C PHE A 403 46.65 -15.29 18.86
N LEU A 404 46.15 -16.18 19.74
CA LEU A 404 44.78 -16.22 20.25
C LEU A 404 44.30 -14.89 20.87
N GLN A 405 45.18 -14.08 21.45
CA GLN A 405 44.78 -12.80 22.04
C GLN A 405 44.43 -11.75 20.96
N ARG A 406 45.14 -11.78 19.82
CA ARG A 406 44.86 -10.89 18.68
C ARG A 406 43.60 -11.33 17.92
N SER A 407 43.42 -12.64 17.71
CA SER A 407 42.18 -13.14 17.09
C SER A 407 40.97 -12.91 17.99
N ARG A 408 41.08 -13.08 19.32
CA ARG A 408 40.00 -12.74 20.27
C ARG A 408 39.60 -11.28 20.20
N ASN A 409 40.56 -10.34 20.13
CA ASN A 409 40.24 -8.92 20.00
C ASN A 409 39.63 -8.56 18.64
N ALA A 410 40.09 -9.18 17.54
CA ALA A 410 39.49 -9.00 16.22
C ALA A 410 38.06 -9.58 16.14
N ILE A 411 37.82 -10.75 16.73
CA ILE A 411 36.50 -11.38 16.81
C ILE A 411 35.57 -10.57 17.72
N MET A 412 36.06 -10.02 18.84
CA MET A 412 35.29 -9.09 19.66
C MET A 412 34.92 -7.82 18.86
N GLY A 413 35.87 -7.20 18.15
CA GLY A 413 35.59 -6.03 17.31
C GLY A 413 34.60 -6.30 16.17
N ALA A 414 34.70 -7.46 15.53
CA ALA A 414 33.76 -7.90 14.49
C ALA A 414 32.38 -8.24 15.08
N ALA A 415 32.32 -8.96 16.21
CA ALA A 415 31.07 -9.26 16.91
C ALA A 415 30.40 -8.00 17.47
N ASP A 416 31.17 -6.98 17.83
CA ASP A 416 30.69 -5.68 18.31
C ASP A 416 30.27 -4.74 17.16
N ALA A 417 30.91 -4.85 15.98
CA ALA A 417 30.42 -4.24 14.75
C ALA A 417 29.10 -4.90 14.28
N VAL A 418 29.02 -6.23 14.31
CA VAL A 418 27.77 -6.98 14.07
C VAL A 418 26.74 -6.65 15.14
N ARG A 419 27.13 -6.45 16.41
CA ARG A 419 26.22 -5.98 17.47
C ARG A 419 25.69 -4.58 17.17
N ARG A 420 26.53 -3.64 16.70
CA ARG A 420 26.09 -2.30 16.24
C ARG A 420 25.15 -2.33 15.04
N VAL A 421 25.35 -3.25 14.10
CA VAL A 421 24.44 -3.45 12.95
C VAL A 421 23.14 -4.12 13.40
N ALA A 422 23.22 -5.11 14.29
CA ALA A 422 22.08 -5.79 14.88
C ALA A 422 21.28 -4.88 15.82
N THR A 423 21.89 -3.95 16.56
CA THR A 423 21.15 -2.92 17.31
C THR A 423 20.59 -1.83 16.41
N LYS A 424 21.17 -1.54 15.24
CA LYS A 424 20.47 -0.76 14.20
C LYS A 424 19.28 -1.51 13.57
N GLY A 425 19.25 -2.85 13.63
CA GLY A 425 18.13 -3.67 13.16
C GLY A 425 17.06 -4.00 14.21
N ALA A 426 17.46 -4.17 15.48
CA ALA A 426 16.62 -4.67 16.58
C ALA A 426 16.51 -3.71 17.77
N GLY A 427 17.43 -2.74 17.90
CA GLY A 427 17.30 -1.60 18.82
C GLY A 427 16.24 -0.59 18.37
N ALA A 428 15.67 -0.79 17.17
CA ALA A 428 14.48 -0.08 16.67
C ALA A 428 13.21 -0.28 17.55
N PHE A 429 13.29 -1.10 18.60
CA PHE A 429 12.25 -1.26 19.64
C PHE A 429 12.65 -0.69 21.02
N THR A 430 13.83 -0.08 21.17
CA THR A 430 14.33 0.53 22.42
C THR A 430 15.05 1.88 22.21
N GLU A 431 14.67 2.62 21.18
CA GLU A 431 14.86 4.08 21.11
C GLU A 431 13.47 4.71 20.97
N GLU A 432 13.08 5.58 21.89
CA GLU A 432 11.71 6.11 21.95
C GLU A 432 11.37 6.98 20.73
N ASN A 433 10.18 6.75 20.17
CA ASN A 433 9.40 7.76 19.41
C ASN A 433 10.20 8.75 18.54
N THR A 434 11.04 8.26 17.62
CA THR A 434 11.61 9.15 16.59
C THR A 434 10.48 9.76 15.76
N LYS A 435 10.11 11.03 16.06
CA LYS A 435 8.97 11.82 15.53
C LYS A 435 9.14 12.20 14.04
N LYS A 436 9.55 11.23 13.21
CA LYS A 436 9.89 11.45 11.81
C LYS A 436 8.69 12.01 11.06
N THR A 437 8.89 13.09 10.31
CA THR A 437 7.85 13.65 9.46
C THR A 437 7.63 12.74 8.26
N GLU A 438 6.38 12.36 8.03
CA GLU A 438 5.95 11.49 6.92
C GLU A 438 5.00 12.22 5.96
N ALA A 439 4.27 13.25 6.42
CA ALA A 439 3.37 14.05 5.57
C ALA A 439 3.34 15.53 5.98
N ILE A 440 2.98 16.41 5.03
CA ILE A 440 2.82 17.87 5.18
C ILE A 440 1.65 18.39 4.33
N VAL A 441 0.96 19.45 4.76
CA VAL A 441 -0.06 20.17 3.99
C VAL A 441 -0.16 21.65 4.38
N GLN A 442 -0.67 22.50 3.48
CA GLN A 442 -1.11 23.87 3.79
C GLN A 442 -2.64 23.91 3.96
N THR A 443 -3.11 24.61 4.99
CA THR A 443 -4.53 24.91 5.22
C THR A 443 -4.95 26.28 4.68
N ALA A 444 -6.26 26.53 4.60
CA ALA A 444 -6.83 27.74 3.95
C ALA A 444 -6.56 29.05 4.70
N ASP A 445 -6.26 29.00 5.99
CA ASP A 445 -5.71 30.08 6.81
C ASP A 445 -4.22 30.38 6.54
N GLY A 446 -3.60 29.57 5.67
CA GLY A 446 -2.18 29.61 5.36
C GLY A 446 -1.30 28.99 6.44
N MET A 447 -1.82 28.30 7.46
CA MET A 447 -0.98 27.51 8.37
C MET A 447 -0.42 26.27 7.66
N ILE A 448 0.65 25.72 8.22
CA ILE A 448 1.30 24.49 7.73
C ILE A 448 1.11 23.39 8.77
N TRP A 449 0.70 22.21 8.33
CA TRP A 449 0.47 21.06 9.19
C TRP A 449 1.36 19.90 8.79
N THR A 450 1.97 19.22 9.75
CA THR A 450 2.82 18.04 9.52
C THR A 450 2.39 16.86 10.38
N GLY A 451 2.51 15.65 9.84
CA GLY A 451 2.15 14.41 10.50
C GLY A 451 3.34 13.48 10.64
N CYS A 452 3.45 12.84 11.80
CA CYS A 452 4.60 12.02 12.19
C CYS A 452 4.32 10.51 12.18
N SER A 453 5.41 9.75 12.13
CA SER A 453 5.49 8.29 12.27
C SER A 453 4.82 7.71 13.52
N ASN A 454 4.70 8.49 14.59
CA ASN A 454 4.06 8.11 15.86
C ASN A 454 2.66 8.71 16.04
N GLY A 455 2.03 9.19 14.97
CA GLY A 455 0.67 9.75 14.98
C GLY A 455 0.55 11.21 15.44
N LEU A 456 1.62 11.79 15.98
CA LEU A 456 1.68 13.21 16.34
C LEU A 456 1.41 14.10 15.12
N LEU A 457 0.54 15.08 15.31
CA LEU A 457 0.27 16.19 14.41
C LEU A 457 0.88 17.46 14.98
N VAL A 458 1.43 18.30 14.11
CA VAL A 458 2.06 19.57 14.50
C VAL A 458 1.58 20.67 13.58
N GLN A 459 1.09 21.76 14.16
CA GLN A 459 0.74 23.00 13.47
C GLN A 459 1.92 23.98 13.53
N TRP A 460 2.20 24.64 12.40
CA TRP A 460 3.28 25.60 12.21
C TRP A 460 2.73 26.89 11.59
N ASP A 461 3.31 28.03 11.97
CA ASP A 461 3.02 29.30 11.30
C ASP A 461 3.67 29.37 9.91
N GLY A 462 3.20 30.30 9.08
CA GLY A 462 3.80 30.60 7.78
C GLY A 462 5.24 31.13 7.84
N ARG A 463 5.77 31.47 9.03
CA ARG A 463 7.14 31.96 9.21
C ARG A 463 8.14 30.81 9.38
N GLY A 464 7.70 29.66 9.91
CA GLY A 464 8.52 28.48 10.18
C GLY A 464 8.64 28.17 11.67
N ASN A 465 7.68 28.58 12.50
CA ASN A 465 7.67 28.41 13.95
C ASN A 465 6.59 27.39 14.35
N ARG A 466 6.91 26.52 15.30
CA ARG A 466 5.98 25.53 15.85
C ARG A 466 4.93 26.25 16.71
N LEU A 467 3.66 25.92 16.52
CA LEU A 467 2.53 26.53 17.25
C LEU A 467 1.92 25.56 18.28
N GLN A 468 1.43 24.41 17.82
CA GLN A 468 0.67 23.46 18.64
C GLN A 468 0.92 22.00 18.24
N ASP A 469 0.78 21.11 19.21
CA ASP A 469 0.94 19.66 19.12
C ASP A 469 -0.40 18.97 19.41
N PHE A 470 -0.82 18.04 18.54
CA PHE A 470 -2.05 17.26 18.73
C PHE A 470 -1.75 15.77 18.59
N ASN A 471 -2.20 14.96 19.55
CA ASN A 471 -1.99 13.51 19.55
C ASN A 471 -3.32 12.76 19.73
N HIS A 472 -4.13 12.79 18.67
CA HIS A 472 -5.48 12.19 18.67
C HIS A 472 -5.49 10.68 18.39
N HIS A 473 -4.38 10.12 17.90
CA HIS A 473 -4.29 8.72 17.46
C HIS A 473 -2.82 8.27 17.34
N ALA A 474 -2.46 7.13 17.95
CA ALA A 474 -1.04 6.73 18.15
C ALA A 474 -0.35 6.10 16.92
N CYS A 475 -1.05 5.80 15.83
CA CYS A 475 -0.44 5.20 14.63
C CYS A 475 0.00 6.28 13.62
N ALA A 476 1.04 6.01 12.84
CA ALA A 476 1.59 6.92 11.83
C ALA A 476 0.55 7.61 10.94
N VAL A 477 0.72 8.92 10.76
CA VAL A 477 0.06 9.71 9.71
C VAL A 477 0.82 9.51 8.40
N LEU A 478 0.13 9.17 7.32
CA LEU A 478 0.74 8.87 6.01
C LEU A 478 0.37 9.89 4.94
N CYS A 479 -0.78 10.54 5.05
CA CYS A 479 -1.20 11.56 4.08
C CYS A 479 -2.23 12.54 4.67
N PHE A 480 -2.32 13.70 4.01
CA PHE A 480 -3.31 14.74 4.27
C PHE A 480 -4.08 15.09 3.00
N CYS A 481 -5.26 15.69 3.16
CA CYS A 481 -5.90 16.56 2.18
C CYS A 481 -6.68 17.68 2.89
N THR A 482 -6.92 18.80 2.22
CA THR A 482 -7.63 19.95 2.80
C THR A 482 -8.75 20.41 1.86
N LEU A 483 -9.90 20.78 2.44
CA LEU A 483 -11.04 21.37 1.73
C LEU A 483 -11.69 22.41 2.62
N GLY A 484 -11.82 23.66 2.14
CA GLY A 484 -12.37 24.76 2.92
C GLY A 484 -11.67 24.89 4.27
N THR A 485 -12.41 24.70 5.36
CA THR A 485 -11.88 24.73 6.73
C THR A 485 -11.76 23.35 7.39
N ARG A 486 -11.55 22.29 6.59
CA ARG A 486 -11.39 20.90 7.07
C ARG A 486 -10.05 20.29 6.66
N ILE A 487 -9.44 19.55 7.59
CA ILE A 487 -8.22 18.78 7.38
C ILE A 487 -8.58 17.29 7.44
N TYR A 488 -8.36 16.56 6.35
CA TYR A 488 -8.56 15.11 6.26
C TYR A 488 -7.20 14.42 6.41
N ILE A 489 -7.13 13.41 7.29
CA ILE A 489 -5.87 12.77 7.71
C ILE A 489 -5.99 11.26 7.50
N GLY A 490 -5.09 10.68 6.71
CA GLY A 490 -5.03 9.25 6.43
C GLY A 490 -3.92 8.55 7.22
N TYR A 491 -4.30 7.49 7.94
CA TYR A 491 -3.40 6.78 8.88
C TYR A 491 -2.99 5.39 8.38
N ILE A 492 -1.87 4.90 8.93
CA ILE A 492 -1.39 3.53 8.72
C ILE A 492 -2.36 2.45 9.24
N SER A 493 -3.26 2.79 10.18
CA SER A 493 -4.33 1.90 10.67
C SER A 493 -5.49 1.69 9.67
N GLY A 494 -5.53 2.46 8.57
CA GLY A 494 -6.69 2.49 7.66
C GLY A 494 -7.80 3.45 8.09
N LEU A 495 -7.60 4.18 9.20
CA LEU A 495 -8.45 5.29 9.68
C LEU A 495 -8.34 6.50 8.74
N ILE A 496 -9.47 7.18 8.53
CA ILE A 496 -9.52 8.61 8.18
C ILE A 496 -10.02 9.38 9.41
N GLN A 497 -9.36 10.49 9.75
CA GLN A 497 -9.83 11.47 10.72
C GLN A 497 -10.05 12.82 10.01
N VAL A 498 -10.98 13.63 10.52
CA VAL A 498 -11.30 14.96 10.02
C VAL A 498 -11.16 15.96 11.17
N LEU A 499 -10.34 16.99 11.00
CA LEU A 499 -10.18 18.10 11.93
C LEU A 499 -10.73 19.42 11.36
N ASP A 500 -10.99 20.38 12.24
CA ASP A 500 -11.08 21.80 11.88
C ASP A 500 -9.68 22.45 11.77
N LEU A 501 -9.59 23.78 11.68
CA LEU A 501 -8.30 24.50 11.60
C LEU A 501 -7.71 24.80 12.99
N GLU A 502 -8.57 24.72 13.99
CA GLU A 502 -8.32 24.89 15.40
C GLU A 502 -7.76 23.59 16.04
N GLY A 503 -7.81 22.46 15.31
CA GLY A 503 -7.21 21.16 15.64
C GLY A 503 -8.13 20.17 16.35
N ASN A 504 -9.42 20.48 16.49
CA ASN A 504 -10.41 19.62 17.12
C ASN A 504 -10.86 18.49 16.18
N VAL A 505 -11.15 17.31 16.73
CA VAL A 505 -11.67 16.18 15.95
C VAL A 505 -13.15 16.39 15.64
N ILE A 506 -13.46 16.62 14.36
CA ILE A 506 -14.85 16.67 13.85
C ILE A 506 -15.40 15.24 13.73
N ALA A 507 -14.61 14.31 13.18
CA ALA A 507 -15.03 12.93 12.93
C ALA A 507 -13.85 11.99 12.68
N GLY A 508 -14.10 10.68 12.71
CA GLY A 508 -13.19 9.68 12.17
C GLY A 508 -13.86 8.33 11.94
N TRP A 509 -13.40 7.58 10.93
CA TRP A 509 -13.92 6.24 10.60
C TRP A 509 -12.85 5.38 9.93
N ILE A 510 -12.91 4.07 10.13
CA ILE A 510 -12.01 3.12 9.44
C ILE A 510 -12.42 3.08 7.96
N ALA A 511 -11.66 3.74 7.09
CA ALA A 511 -11.94 3.84 5.67
C ALA A 511 -11.56 2.56 4.90
N HIS A 512 -10.45 1.92 5.29
CA HIS A 512 -9.92 0.71 4.66
C HIS A 512 -9.41 -0.29 5.71
N SER A 513 -9.31 -1.57 5.35
CA SER A 513 -8.67 -2.62 6.16
C SER A 513 -7.14 -2.65 5.96
N SER A 514 -6.54 -1.50 5.63
CA SER A 514 -5.12 -1.33 5.29
C SER A 514 -4.75 0.15 5.32
N PRO A 515 -3.46 0.50 5.53
CA PRO A 515 -2.96 1.87 5.51
C PRO A 515 -3.53 2.76 4.39
N VAL A 516 -4.04 3.95 4.74
CA VAL A 516 -4.44 4.98 3.76
C VAL A 516 -3.20 5.78 3.37
N ILE A 517 -2.74 5.62 2.12
CA ILE A 517 -1.47 6.21 1.63
C ILE A 517 -1.66 7.51 0.86
N LYS A 518 -2.86 7.78 0.34
CA LYS A 518 -3.14 9.06 -0.31
C LYS A 518 -4.61 9.43 -0.22
N LEU A 519 -4.86 10.73 -0.10
CA LEU A 519 -6.16 11.39 -0.14
C LEU A 519 -6.17 12.44 -1.27
N ALA A 520 -7.32 12.62 -1.92
CA ALA A 520 -7.57 13.66 -2.92
C ALA A 520 -9.04 14.14 -2.85
N VAL A 521 -9.35 15.35 -3.33
CA VAL A 521 -10.72 15.91 -3.36
C VAL A 521 -11.19 16.05 -4.81
N GLY A 522 -12.40 15.61 -5.13
CA GLY A 522 -13.02 15.85 -6.44
C GLY A 522 -14.54 15.66 -6.44
N LYS A 523 -15.28 16.53 -7.14
CA LYS A 523 -16.72 16.42 -7.43
C LYS A 523 -17.60 16.03 -6.21
N ASN A 524 -17.50 16.78 -5.11
CA ASN A 524 -18.17 16.55 -3.82
C ASN A 524 -17.74 15.28 -3.03
N TYR A 525 -16.64 14.62 -3.39
CA TYR A 525 -16.07 13.49 -2.64
C TYR A 525 -14.62 13.72 -2.20
N ILE A 526 -14.28 13.14 -1.05
CA ILE A 526 -12.90 12.84 -0.65
C ILE A 526 -12.60 11.42 -1.12
N TYR A 527 -11.58 11.23 -1.94
CA TYR A 527 -11.12 9.92 -2.41
C TYR A 527 -9.91 9.45 -1.60
N SER A 528 -9.94 8.19 -1.16
CA SER A 528 -8.86 7.53 -0.42
C SER A 528 -8.30 6.32 -1.17
N LEU A 529 -6.97 6.26 -1.30
CA LEU A 529 -6.21 5.11 -1.78
C LEU A 529 -5.53 4.41 -0.59
N ALA A 530 -5.66 3.08 -0.51
CA ALA A 530 -4.98 2.27 0.50
C ALA A 530 -3.89 1.35 -0.07
N THR A 531 -3.01 0.80 0.77
CA THR A 531 -1.93 -0.14 0.36
C THR A 531 -2.40 -1.48 -0.20
N HIS A 532 -3.71 -1.73 -0.26
CA HIS A 532 -4.28 -2.82 -1.05
C HIS A 532 -4.64 -2.39 -2.48
N GLY A 533 -4.39 -1.14 -2.86
CA GLY A 533 -4.63 -0.59 -4.21
C GLY A 533 -6.08 -0.26 -4.55
N GLY A 534 -7.04 -0.47 -3.64
CA GLY A 534 -8.44 -0.09 -3.83
C GLY A 534 -8.69 1.37 -3.48
N ILE A 535 -9.67 1.98 -4.15
CA ILE A 535 -10.02 3.40 -4.07
C ILE A 535 -11.48 3.55 -3.65
N ARG A 536 -11.74 4.39 -2.63
CA ARG A 536 -13.09 4.71 -2.11
C ARG A 536 -13.32 6.21 -2.08
N GLY A 537 -14.52 6.64 -2.45
CA GLY A 537 -15.02 8.01 -2.26
C GLY A 537 -15.93 8.11 -1.04
N TRP A 538 -15.79 9.19 -0.28
CA TRP A 538 -16.60 9.57 0.89
C TRP A 538 -17.18 10.96 0.63
N ASN A 539 -18.44 11.23 0.99
CA ASN A 539 -19.01 12.57 0.74
C ASN A 539 -18.24 13.61 1.58
N ILE A 540 -18.05 14.82 1.07
CA ILE A 540 -17.37 15.91 1.80
C ILE A 540 -18.06 16.31 3.12
N THR A 541 -19.33 15.92 3.34
CA THR A 541 -20.02 16.06 4.62
C THR A 541 -20.01 14.82 5.51
N SER A 542 -19.55 13.65 5.04
CA SER A 542 -19.53 12.44 5.84
C SER A 542 -18.66 12.59 7.10
N PRO A 543 -19.12 12.17 8.30
CA PRO A 543 -20.46 11.66 8.61
C PRO A 543 -21.54 12.76 8.65
N GLY A 544 -22.63 12.59 7.90
CA GLY A 544 -23.74 13.53 7.82
C GLY A 544 -25.09 12.90 7.46
N PRO A 545 -26.20 13.67 7.36
CA PRO A 545 -27.54 13.11 7.17
C PRO A 545 -27.71 12.35 5.85
N ILE A 546 -27.00 12.74 4.78
CA ILE A 546 -26.96 12.03 3.50
C ILE A 546 -26.51 10.58 3.69
N ASP A 547 -25.54 10.32 4.58
CA ASP A 547 -25.08 8.96 4.88
C ASP A 547 -26.16 8.09 5.54
N ASN A 548 -27.08 8.70 6.28
CA ASN A 548 -28.18 7.99 6.94
C ASN A 548 -29.27 7.61 5.93
N ILE A 549 -29.60 8.52 5.00
CA ILE A 549 -30.53 8.23 3.90
C ILE A 549 -29.94 7.12 3.01
N ILE A 550 -28.69 7.27 2.54
CA ILE A 550 -28.03 6.26 1.71
C ILE A 550 -27.86 4.92 2.46
N ARG A 551 -27.61 4.93 3.78
CA ARG A 551 -27.57 3.69 4.58
C ARG A 551 -28.91 2.96 4.59
N SER A 552 -30.01 3.69 4.83
CA SER A 552 -31.36 3.13 4.83
C SER A 552 -31.71 2.53 3.46
N GLU A 553 -31.57 3.34 2.40
CA GLU A 553 -31.88 2.96 1.01
C GLU A 553 -30.98 1.84 0.45
N LEU A 554 -29.76 1.65 0.96
CA LEU A 554 -28.91 0.51 0.61
C LEU A 554 -29.23 -0.75 1.42
N SER A 555 -29.78 -0.63 2.64
CA SER A 555 -30.22 -1.80 3.42
C SER A 555 -31.52 -2.40 2.89
N THR A 556 -32.48 -1.58 2.45
CA THR A 556 -33.72 -2.08 1.80
C THR A 556 -33.48 -2.73 0.44
N LYS A 557 -32.27 -2.60 -0.12
CA LYS A 557 -31.85 -3.16 -1.41
C LYS A 557 -30.78 -4.25 -1.29
N GLU A 558 -30.55 -4.77 -0.08
CA GLU A 558 -29.43 -5.68 0.19
C GLU A 558 -29.45 -6.96 -0.68
N GLU A 559 -30.63 -7.51 -0.92
CA GLU A 559 -30.82 -8.70 -1.77
C GLU A 559 -30.33 -8.48 -3.22
N ILE A 560 -30.58 -7.29 -3.80
CA ILE A 560 -30.27 -6.96 -5.20
C ILE A 560 -28.78 -7.11 -5.51
N TYR A 561 -27.92 -6.72 -4.56
CA TYR A 561 -26.47 -6.80 -4.68
C TYR A 561 -25.85 -7.95 -3.87
N THR A 562 -26.63 -8.84 -3.27
CA THR A 562 -26.12 -10.03 -2.60
C THR A 562 -25.87 -11.15 -3.61
N ARG A 563 -24.75 -11.88 -3.44
CA ARG A 563 -24.38 -13.07 -4.20
C ARG A 563 -24.02 -14.17 -3.22
N GLN A 564 -24.51 -15.38 -3.45
CA GLN A 564 -24.19 -16.58 -2.67
C GLN A 564 -23.45 -17.57 -3.57
N HIS A 565 -22.38 -18.18 -3.06
CA HIS A 565 -21.61 -19.20 -3.77
C HIS A 565 -21.30 -20.38 -2.84
N ASN A 566 -21.60 -21.60 -3.26
CA ASN A 566 -21.21 -22.82 -2.54
C ASN A 566 -19.81 -23.25 -2.99
N VAL A 567 -18.86 -23.29 -2.05
CA VAL A 567 -17.47 -23.70 -2.28
C VAL A 567 -17.19 -24.98 -1.49
N LYS A 568 -16.91 -26.07 -2.19
CA LYS A 568 -16.41 -27.31 -1.57
C LYS A 568 -14.92 -27.18 -1.24
N ILE A 569 -14.54 -27.52 -0.01
CA ILE A 569 -13.17 -27.43 0.52
C ILE A 569 -12.76 -28.78 1.09
N LEU A 570 -11.67 -29.37 0.58
CA LEU A 570 -11.03 -30.55 1.18
C LEU A 570 -9.94 -30.10 2.15
N VAL A 571 -10.00 -30.55 3.41
CA VAL A 571 -8.95 -30.34 4.42
C VAL A 571 -8.40 -31.69 4.84
N GLY A 572 -7.08 -31.86 4.79
CA GLY A 572 -6.38 -33.09 5.19
C GLY A 572 -5.34 -32.83 6.29
N THR A 573 -5.21 -33.76 7.24
CA THR A 573 -4.11 -33.77 8.22
C THR A 573 -3.42 -35.12 8.31
N TRP A 574 -2.10 -35.13 8.48
CA TRP A 574 -1.33 -36.36 8.71
C TRP A 574 -0.04 -36.12 9.51
N ASN A 575 0.12 -36.78 10.65
CA ASN A 575 1.44 -36.91 11.28
C ASN A 575 2.24 -37.97 10.51
N VAL A 576 3.27 -37.54 9.78
CA VAL A 576 4.02 -38.39 8.85
C VAL A 576 5.20 -39.11 9.52
N GLY A 577 5.48 -38.82 10.79
CA GLY A 577 6.48 -39.53 11.60
C GLY A 577 7.88 -39.60 10.97
N GLN A 578 8.35 -38.50 10.37
CA GLN A 578 9.60 -38.37 9.59
C GLN A 578 9.66 -39.22 8.31
N GLY A 579 8.56 -39.83 7.90
CA GLY A 579 8.45 -40.64 6.69
C GLY A 579 8.25 -39.82 5.41
N ARG A 580 8.17 -40.56 4.30
CA ARG A 580 7.68 -40.09 3.00
C ARG A 580 6.55 -41.01 2.58
N ALA A 581 5.45 -40.44 2.09
CA ALA A 581 4.34 -41.24 1.57
C ALA A 581 4.71 -41.98 0.27
N SER A 582 4.08 -43.13 0.05
CA SER A 582 4.00 -43.71 -1.29
C SER A 582 3.05 -42.89 -2.19
N GLN A 583 3.19 -43.02 -3.52
CA GLN A 583 2.27 -42.38 -4.47
C GLN A 583 0.85 -42.95 -4.35
N GLU A 584 0.72 -44.23 -3.99
CA GLU A 584 -0.56 -44.89 -3.74
C GLU A 584 -1.24 -44.29 -2.49
N SER A 585 -0.50 -44.15 -1.38
CA SER A 585 -0.98 -43.54 -0.14
C SER A 585 -1.54 -42.12 -0.34
N LEU A 586 -0.84 -41.30 -1.13
CA LEU A 586 -1.32 -39.96 -1.51
C LEU A 586 -2.57 -40.03 -2.40
N SER A 587 -2.61 -40.96 -3.35
CA SER A 587 -3.75 -41.13 -4.27
C SER A 587 -5.01 -41.59 -3.52
N LEU A 588 -4.88 -42.48 -2.54
CA LEU A 588 -5.97 -42.94 -1.65
C LEU A 588 -6.46 -41.82 -0.72
N TRP A 589 -5.54 -41.01 -0.16
CA TRP A 589 -5.89 -39.95 0.78
C TRP A 589 -6.56 -38.75 0.10
N ILE A 590 -5.95 -38.20 -0.96
CA ILE A 590 -6.38 -36.92 -1.57
C ILE A 590 -6.77 -37.01 -3.05
N GLY A 591 -6.31 -38.02 -3.79
CA GLY A 591 -6.43 -38.07 -5.26
C GLY A 591 -7.87 -37.98 -5.78
N SER A 592 -8.67 -39.03 -5.60
CA SER A 592 -10.08 -39.01 -6.01
C SER A 592 -10.93 -38.04 -5.18
N ALA A 593 -10.57 -37.84 -3.90
CA ALA A 593 -11.29 -36.99 -2.96
C ALA A 593 -11.29 -35.49 -3.35
N ALA A 594 -10.28 -35.03 -4.11
CA ALA A 594 -10.15 -33.65 -4.58
C ALA A 594 -10.84 -33.36 -5.94
N SER A 595 -11.45 -34.37 -6.58
CA SER A 595 -12.03 -34.23 -7.93
C SER A 595 -13.11 -33.15 -8.05
N ASP A 596 -14.00 -33.05 -7.05
CA ASP A 596 -15.17 -32.14 -7.02
C ASP A 596 -14.97 -30.87 -6.16
N VAL A 597 -13.78 -30.63 -5.59
CA VAL A 597 -13.54 -29.51 -4.67
C VAL A 597 -12.88 -28.31 -5.33
N GLY A 598 -13.20 -27.10 -4.86
CA GLY A 598 -12.60 -25.85 -5.33
C GLY A 598 -11.28 -25.49 -4.64
N ILE A 599 -11.11 -25.94 -3.39
CA ILE A 599 -9.94 -25.64 -2.55
C ILE A 599 -9.49 -26.94 -1.85
N VAL A 600 -8.17 -27.16 -1.79
CA VAL A 600 -7.54 -28.25 -1.01
C VAL A 600 -6.52 -27.64 -0.04
N VAL A 601 -6.60 -27.98 1.24
CA VAL A 601 -5.65 -27.55 2.28
C VAL A 601 -5.09 -28.77 3.00
N ILE A 602 -3.76 -28.92 3.02
CA ILE A 602 -3.09 -30.07 3.64
C ILE A 602 -2.16 -29.58 4.75
N GLY A 603 -2.27 -30.20 5.93
CA GLY A 603 -1.35 -30.05 7.05
C GLY A 603 -0.59 -31.35 7.32
N CYS A 604 0.73 -31.29 7.41
CA CYS A 604 1.56 -32.42 7.86
C CYS A 604 2.24 -32.08 9.19
N GLN A 605 2.42 -33.09 10.05
CA GLN A 605 3.18 -32.99 11.29
C GLN A 605 4.34 -34.01 11.30
N GLU A 606 5.39 -33.71 12.06
CA GLU A 606 6.65 -34.49 12.08
C GLU A 606 7.30 -34.71 10.71
N VAL A 607 7.20 -33.74 9.80
CA VAL A 607 7.89 -33.76 8.50
C VAL A 607 9.40 -33.97 8.68
N GLU A 608 9.98 -33.35 9.71
CA GLU A 608 11.40 -33.48 10.08
C GLU A 608 11.58 -33.06 11.55
N MET A 609 12.13 -33.92 12.41
CA MET A 609 12.14 -33.73 13.88
C MET A 609 13.50 -34.02 14.56
N GLY A 610 14.59 -34.15 13.79
CA GLY A 610 15.93 -34.37 14.35
C GLY A 610 16.44 -33.16 15.15
N ALA A 611 17.08 -33.37 16.31
CA ALA A 611 17.45 -32.28 17.23
C ALA A 611 18.32 -31.18 16.58
N GLY A 612 19.29 -31.56 15.73
CA GLY A 612 20.08 -30.59 14.95
C GLY A 612 19.27 -29.80 13.93
N PHE A 613 18.26 -30.42 13.31
CA PHE A 613 17.33 -29.73 12.41
C PHE A 613 16.39 -28.79 13.17
N LEU A 614 15.93 -29.16 14.37
CA LEU A 614 15.10 -28.28 15.21
C LEU A 614 15.87 -27.02 15.62
N ALA A 615 17.14 -27.16 16.00
CA ALA A 615 18.03 -26.03 16.29
C ALA A 615 18.30 -25.16 15.05
N MET A 616 18.58 -25.80 13.90
CA MET A 616 18.77 -25.11 12.61
C MET A 616 17.50 -24.38 12.17
N SER A 617 16.31 -24.95 12.40
CA SER A 617 15.02 -24.34 12.09
C SER A 617 14.74 -23.11 12.95
N ALA A 618 15.03 -23.18 14.25
CA ALA A 618 14.90 -22.02 15.14
C ALA A 618 15.86 -20.88 14.71
N ALA A 619 17.11 -21.21 14.35
CA ALA A 619 18.05 -20.22 13.82
C ALA A 619 17.57 -19.62 12.49
N LYS A 620 17.13 -20.46 11.54
CA LYS A 620 16.56 -20.05 10.25
C LYS A 620 15.37 -19.11 10.39
N GLU A 621 14.43 -19.41 11.29
CA GLU A 621 13.26 -18.58 11.59
C GLU A 621 13.69 -17.17 12.03
N THR A 622 14.70 -17.03 12.90
CA THR A 622 15.22 -15.72 13.34
C THR A 622 15.89 -14.89 12.24
N VAL A 623 16.20 -15.48 11.08
CA VAL A 623 16.74 -14.79 9.90
C VAL A 623 15.78 -14.78 8.71
N GLY A 624 14.52 -15.18 8.89
CA GLY A 624 13.49 -15.18 7.84
C GLY A 624 13.73 -16.20 6.73
N LEU A 625 14.51 -17.26 6.98
CA LEU A 625 14.67 -18.38 6.06
C LEU A 625 13.69 -19.50 6.43
N GLU A 626 12.91 -19.96 5.45
CA GLU A 626 11.89 -20.98 5.69
C GLU A 626 12.19 -22.31 4.98
N GLY A 627 11.49 -23.37 5.37
CA GLY A 627 11.44 -24.64 4.65
C GLY A 627 12.61 -25.62 4.91
N SER A 628 12.33 -26.89 4.60
CA SER A 628 13.33 -27.95 4.45
C SER A 628 13.16 -28.71 3.13
N SER A 629 14.20 -29.43 2.70
CA SER A 629 14.16 -30.23 1.46
C SER A 629 13.13 -31.35 1.52
N ILE A 630 12.84 -31.88 2.71
CA ILE A 630 11.77 -32.84 2.95
C ILE A 630 10.40 -32.15 2.83
N GLY A 631 10.25 -30.93 3.38
CA GLY A 631 9.05 -30.11 3.20
C GLY A 631 8.73 -29.82 1.73
N HIS A 632 9.73 -29.38 0.95
CA HIS A 632 9.56 -29.18 -0.50
C HIS A 632 9.18 -30.47 -1.23
N TRP A 633 9.79 -31.61 -0.88
CA TRP A 633 9.42 -32.91 -1.46
C TRP A 633 7.94 -33.26 -1.20
N TRP A 634 7.43 -32.99 0.01
CA TRP A 634 6.00 -33.18 0.32
C TRP A 634 5.11 -32.26 -0.52
N LEU A 635 5.42 -30.97 -0.59
CA LEU A 635 4.66 -30.00 -1.39
C LEU A 635 4.60 -30.41 -2.87
N ASP A 636 5.72 -30.83 -3.46
CA ASP A 636 5.78 -31.20 -4.87
C ASP A 636 5.15 -32.56 -5.19
N THR A 637 5.13 -33.50 -4.25
CA THR A 637 4.48 -34.81 -4.46
C THR A 637 2.96 -34.72 -4.24
N ILE A 638 2.51 -33.90 -3.29
CA ILE A 638 1.09 -33.53 -3.16
C ILE A 638 0.64 -32.76 -4.42
N GLY A 639 1.40 -31.77 -4.87
CA GLY A 639 1.10 -30.99 -6.08
C GLY A 639 0.93 -31.85 -7.33
N LYS A 640 1.82 -32.82 -7.56
CA LYS A 640 1.69 -33.80 -8.66
C LYS A 640 0.42 -34.65 -8.54
N THR A 641 0.06 -35.06 -7.33
CA THR A 641 -1.15 -35.86 -7.06
C THR A 641 -2.44 -35.04 -7.27
N LEU A 642 -2.36 -33.71 -7.17
CA LEU A 642 -3.43 -32.76 -7.43
C LEU A 642 -3.40 -32.16 -8.86
N ASP A 643 -2.58 -32.69 -9.78
CA ASP A 643 -2.46 -32.16 -11.15
C ASP A 643 -2.17 -30.65 -11.18
N GLU A 644 -1.20 -30.24 -10.34
CA GLU A 644 -0.78 -28.84 -10.20
C GLU A 644 -0.20 -28.26 -11.49
N GLY A 645 -0.63 -27.05 -11.84
CA GLY A 645 -0.30 -26.38 -13.10
C GLY A 645 -1.31 -26.65 -14.21
N ASN A 646 -2.14 -27.69 -14.08
CA ASN A 646 -3.21 -28.04 -15.01
C ASN A 646 -4.60 -27.79 -14.39
N THR A 647 -4.98 -28.52 -13.35
CA THR A 647 -6.28 -28.40 -12.66
C THR A 647 -6.23 -27.45 -11.46
N PHE A 648 -5.18 -27.57 -10.63
CA PHE A 648 -4.98 -26.76 -9.42
C PHE A 648 -3.75 -25.83 -9.53
N GLU A 649 -3.77 -24.72 -8.78
CA GLU A 649 -2.60 -23.85 -8.54
C GLU A 649 -2.25 -23.88 -7.04
N ARG A 650 -0.96 -24.09 -6.72
CA ARG A 650 -0.45 -23.97 -5.34
C ARG A 650 -0.43 -22.49 -4.94
N MET A 651 -1.25 -22.14 -3.96
CA MET A 651 -1.51 -20.76 -3.55
C MET A 651 -0.59 -20.25 -2.45
N GLY A 652 -0.05 -21.14 -1.62
CA GLY A 652 0.88 -20.80 -0.56
C GLY A 652 1.18 -21.98 0.37
N SER A 653 2.23 -21.82 1.17
CA SER A 653 2.65 -22.82 2.16
C SER A 653 3.46 -22.17 3.29
N ARG A 654 3.45 -22.75 4.49
CA ARG A 654 4.25 -22.33 5.65
C ARG A 654 4.83 -23.54 6.36
N GLN A 655 6.12 -23.51 6.73
CA GLN A 655 6.79 -24.60 7.46
C GLN A 655 7.53 -24.10 8.70
N LEU A 656 7.12 -24.56 9.89
CA LEU A 656 7.81 -24.32 11.16
C LEU A 656 8.42 -25.66 11.63
N ALA A 657 9.70 -25.86 11.36
CA ALA A 657 10.39 -27.12 11.64
C ALA A 657 9.63 -28.36 11.07
N GLY A 658 9.06 -29.20 11.94
CA GLY A 658 8.30 -30.40 11.55
C GLY A 658 6.81 -30.16 11.22
N LEU A 659 6.30 -28.95 11.37
CA LEU A 659 4.95 -28.52 10.97
C LEU A 659 4.98 -27.96 9.54
N LEU A 660 4.12 -28.44 8.66
CA LEU A 660 3.94 -27.93 7.29
C LEU A 660 2.46 -27.72 7.01
N ILE A 661 2.07 -26.59 6.42
CA ILE A 661 0.72 -26.41 5.85
C ILE A 661 0.82 -25.83 4.44
N ALA A 662 -0.07 -26.23 3.54
CA ALA A 662 -0.16 -25.71 2.19
C ALA A 662 -1.58 -25.73 1.63
N ILE A 663 -1.83 -24.89 0.63
CA ILE A 663 -3.13 -24.71 -0.02
C ILE A 663 -2.98 -24.73 -1.55
N TRP A 664 -3.92 -25.43 -2.19
CA TRP A 664 -4.14 -25.46 -3.64
C TRP A 664 -5.56 -25.00 -3.96
N VAL A 665 -5.73 -24.26 -5.06
CA VAL A 665 -7.03 -23.75 -5.51
C VAL A 665 -7.25 -24.11 -6.98
N ARG A 666 -8.45 -24.58 -7.32
CA ARG A 666 -8.83 -24.98 -8.68
C ARG A 666 -8.85 -23.76 -9.59
N LYS A 667 -8.32 -23.86 -10.82
CA LYS A 667 -8.12 -22.68 -11.70
C LYS A 667 -9.38 -21.84 -11.97
N ASN A 668 -10.56 -22.45 -12.03
CA ASN A 668 -11.83 -21.73 -12.24
C ASN A 668 -12.27 -20.88 -11.03
N LEU A 669 -11.81 -21.21 -9.81
CA LEU A 669 -12.08 -20.44 -8.60
C LEU A 669 -10.99 -19.39 -8.31
N ARG A 670 -9.82 -19.51 -8.98
CA ARG A 670 -8.63 -18.67 -8.80
C ARG A 670 -8.89 -17.17 -8.97
N THR A 671 -9.83 -16.77 -9.81
CA THR A 671 -10.30 -15.38 -9.97
C THR A 671 -10.72 -14.75 -8.64
N HIS A 672 -11.30 -15.54 -7.73
CA HIS A 672 -11.91 -15.07 -6.49
C HIS A 672 -11.12 -15.44 -5.23
N VAL A 673 -9.92 -16.05 -5.36
CA VAL A 673 -9.10 -16.49 -4.23
C VAL A 673 -7.66 -15.97 -4.31
N GLY A 674 -7.20 -15.41 -3.19
CA GLY A 674 -5.87 -14.83 -3.03
C GLY A 674 -5.75 -14.07 -1.72
N ASP A 675 -4.97 -12.97 -1.73
CA ASP A 675 -4.51 -12.26 -0.52
C ASP A 675 -3.92 -13.22 0.52
N VAL A 676 -3.06 -14.14 0.05
CA VAL A 676 -2.49 -15.18 0.92
C VAL A 676 -1.44 -14.56 1.84
N ASP A 677 -1.65 -14.73 3.15
CA ASP A 677 -0.68 -14.40 4.20
C ASP A 677 -0.45 -15.65 5.07
N VAL A 678 0.73 -15.74 5.70
CA VAL A 678 1.18 -16.90 6.49
C VAL A 678 1.55 -16.49 7.91
N ALA A 679 1.44 -17.42 8.87
CA ALA A 679 1.82 -17.20 10.26
C ALA A 679 2.37 -18.48 10.92
N ALA A 680 3.12 -18.34 12.01
CA ALA A 680 3.64 -19.48 12.78
C ALA A 680 3.74 -19.12 14.27
N VAL A 681 3.50 -20.08 15.16
CA VAL A 681 3.61 -19.93 16.62
C VAL A 681 4.28 -21.17 17.20
N ALA A 682 5.44 -21.01 17.83
CA ALA A 682 6.16 -22.10 18.49
C ALA A 682 5.62 -22.34 19.92
N CYS A 683 5.30 -23.59 20.25
CA CYS A 683 4.83 -24.03 21.57
C CYS A 683 5.77 -25.05 22.25
N GLY A 684 6.90 -25.41 21.62
CA GLY A 684 7.88 -26.32 22.19
C GLY A 684 8.62 -25.77 23.42
N PHE A 685 9.82 -26.27 23.68
CA PHE A 685 10.62 -25.85 24.84
C PHE A 685 10.79 -24.33 24.87
N GLY A 686 10.48 -23.72 26.03
CA GLY A 686 10.51 -22.27 26.24
C GLY A 686 9.58 -21.42 25.34
N ARG A 687 8.62 -22.02 24.62
CA ARG A 687 7.87 -21.39 23.50
C ARG A 687 8.77 -20.92 22.34
N ALA A 688 10.00 -21.44 22.25
CA ALA A 688 11.00 -21.04 21.26
C ALA A 688 11.31 -22.12 20.21
N ILE A 689 11.00 -23.40 20.48
CA ILE A 689 11.26 -24.50 19.55
C ILE A 689 9.98 -24.89 18.78
N GLY A 690 10.07 -24.95 17.46
CA GLY A 690 8.96 -25.27 16.55
C GLY A 690 8.53 -26.74 16.47
N ASN A 691 9.02 -27.63 17.34
CA ASN A 691 8.69 -29.07 17.35
C ASN A 691 7.26 -29.36 17.89
N LYS A 692 6.62 -28.33 18.43
CA LYS A 692 5.22 -28.22 18.84
C LYS A 692 4.78 -26.78 18.58
N GLY A 693 3.51 -26.56 18.31
CA GLY A 693 2.99 -25.24 17.91
C GLY A 693 1.94 -25.31 16.82
N GLY A 694 1.82 -24.25 16.04
CA GLY A 694 0.96 -24.21 14.86
C GLY A 694 1.50 -23.34 13.73
N VAL A 695 1.14 -23.68 12.50
CA VAL A 695 1.38 -22.90 11.27
C VAL A 695 0.05 -22.56 10.61
N GLY A 696 -0.10 -21.31 10.20
CA GLY A 696 -1.35 -20.74 9.72
C GLY A 696 -1.25 -20.26 8.26
N LEU A 697 -2.36 -20.42 7.55
CA LEU A 697 -2.68 -19.74 6.30
C LEU A 697 -3.89 -18.84 6.52
N ARG A 698 -3.83 -17.61 6.02
CA ARG A 698 -4.95 -16.69 5.89
C ARG A 698 -5.16 -16.44 4.40
N ILE A 699 -6.40 -16.57 3.93
CA ILE A 699 -6.79 -16.25 2.55
C ILE A 699 -8.03 -15.37 2.52
N ARG A 700 -8.26 -14.71 1.39
CA ARG A 700 -9.55 -14.17 1.00
C ARG A 700 -10.22 -15.05 -0.06
N VAL A 701 -11.50 -15.32 0.12
CA VAL A 701 -12.39 -15.97 -0.85
C VAL A 701 -13.55 -15.01 -1.11
N TYR A 702 -13.72 -14.57 -2.36
CA TYR A 702 -14.52 -13.40 -2.73
C TYR A 702 -14.12 -12.14 -1.93
N ASP A 703 -14.91 -11.73 -0.94
CA ASP A 703 -14.56 -10.66 0.02
C ASP A 703 -14.49 -11.12 1.49
N ARG A 704 -14.53 -12.43 1.75
CA ARG A 704 -14.53 -13.06 3.08
C ARG A 704 -13.18 -13.67 3.45
N ILE A 705 -12.84 -13.64 4.73
CA ILE A 705 -11.53 -14.09 5.24
C ILE A 705 -11.64 -15.48 5.85
N ILE A 706 -10.86 -16.43 5.33
CA ILE A 706 -10.79 -17.80 5.83
C ILE A 706 -9.37 -18.08 6.33
N CYS A 707 -9.26 -18.64 7.53
CA CYS A 707 -8.00 -19.07 8.12
C CYS A 707 -7.95 -20.59 8.30
N PHE A 708 -6.78 -21.18 8.04
CA PHE A 708 -6.49 -22.60 8.28
C PHE A 708 -5.25 -22.70 9.16
N VAL A 709 -5.31 -23.50 10.22
CA VAL A 709 -4.22 -23.63 11.21
C VAL A 709 -3.89 -25.10 11.41
N ASN A 710 -2.70 -25.51 11.00
CA ASN A 710 -2.15 -26.83 11.28
C ASN A 710 -1.40 -26.80 12.62
N CYS A 711 -1.81 -27.64 13.59
CA CYS A 711 -1.20 -27.74 14.90
C CYS A 711 -0.49 -29.08 15.17
N HIS A 712 0.49 -29.03 16.07
CA HIS A 712 1.03 -30.19 16.76
C HIS A 712 1.17 -29.81 18.24
N LEU A 713 0.22 -30.27 19.07
CA LEU A 713 0.11 -29.89 20.50
C LEU A 713 0.87 -30.87 21.41
N ALA A 714 1.09 -30.50 22.68
CA ALA A 714 1.85 -31.32 23.63
C ALA A 714 1.37 -32.79 23.74
N ALA A 715 2.32 -33.71 23.57
CA ALA A 715 2.09 -35.17 23.64
C ALA A 715 1.98 -35.68 25.10
N HIS A 716 1.80 -37.00 25.25
CA HIS A 716 1.56 -37.75 26.49
C HIS A 716 0.14 -37.60 27.09
N LEU A 717 -0.32 -38.65 27.78
CA LEU A 717 -1.68 -38.78 28.33
C LEU A 717 -2.04 -37.60 29.25
N GLU A 718 -1.22 -37.36 30.27
CA GLU A 718 -1.45 -36.35 31.33
C GLU A 718 -1.41 -34.89 30.86
N ALA A 719 -0.86 -34.60 29.69
CA ALA A 719 -0.54 -33.24 29.26
C ALA A 719 -1.74 -32.40 28.77
N VAL A 720 -2.97 -32.72 29.21
CA VAL A 720 -4.23 -32.06 28.81
C VAL A 720 -4.15 -30.54 29.03
N ASN A 721 -3.84 -30.11 30.26
CA ASN A 721 -3.70 -28.69 30.59
C ASN A 721 -2.63 -27.98 29.74
N ARG A 722 -1.61 -28.70 29.24
CA ARG A 722 -0.61 -28.14 28.34
C ARG A 722 -1.12 -28.02 26.91
N ARG A 723 -1.88 -28.99 26.39
CA ARG A 723 -2.58 -28.87 25.10
C ARG A 723 -3.57 -27.70 25.09
N ASN A 724 -4.29 -27.50 26.19
CA ASN A 724 -5.18 -26.34 26.36
C ASN A 724 -4.39 -25.01 26.29
N ALA A 725 -3.24 -24.92 26.97
CA ALA A 725 -2.38 -23.75 26.98
C ALA A 725 -1.64 -23.52 25.64
N ASP A 726 -1.34 -24.58 24.88
CA ASP A 726 -0.82 -24.49 23.52
C ASP A 726 -1.89 -23.93 22.56
N PHE A 727 -3.15 -24.40 22.65
CA PHE A 727 -4.27 -23.87 21.87
C PHE A 727 -4.49 -22.37 22.15
N ASP A 728 -4.63 -21.97 23.41
CA ASP A 728 -4.89 -20.57 23.79
C ASP A 728 -3.73 -19.65 23.33
N HIS A 729 -2.49 -20.13 23.40
CA HIS A 729 -1.33 -19.43 22.86
C HIS A 729 -1.41 -19.24 21.34
N ILE A 730 -1.67 -20.31 20.59
CA ILE A 730 -1.78 -20.25 19.13
C ILE A 730 -2.92 -19.31 18.73
N TYR A 731 -4.08 -19.41 19.40
CA TYR A 731 -5.25 -18.57 19.09
C TYR A 731 -5.01 -17.07 19.34
N ARG A 732 -4.29 -16.72 20.42
CA ARG A 732 -3.98 -15.31 20.77
C ARG A 732 -2.78 -14.73 20.02
N THR A 733 -1.76 -15.54 19.74
CA THR A 733 -0.45 -15.07 19.24
C THR A 733 -0.27 -15.25 17.73
N MET A 734 -1.14 -16.00 17.05
CA MET A 734 -1.09 -16.13 15.59
C MET A 734 -1.52 -14.83 14.90
N ALA A 735 -0.54 -14.06 14.43
CA ALA A 735 -0.73 -12.84 13.66
C ALA A 735 -0.23 -13.02 12.21
N PHE A 736 -1.04 -12.61 11.24
CA PHE A 736 -0.75 -12.62 9.81
C PHE A 736 -0.18 -11.27 9.37
N SER A 737 0.83 -10.78 10.11
CA SER A 737 1.38 -9.44 9.97
C SER A 737 2.14 -9.24 8.66
N ARG A 738 1.85 -8.16 7.94
CA ARG A 738 2.45 -7.85 6.64
C ARG A 738 3.79 -7.13 6.81
N SER A 739 4.88 -7.74 6.32
CA SER A 739 6.26 -7.22 6.35
C SER A 739 6.49 -6.01 5.43
N TYR A 740 5.74 -4.93 5.63
CA TYR A 740 5.72 -3.75 4.75
C TYR A 740 7.06 -2.99 4.66
N SER A 741 7.99 -3.18 5.59
CA SER A 741 9.34 -2.62 5.54
C SER A 741 10.22 -3.23 4.44
N VAL A 742 9.96 -4.48 4.03
CA VAL A 742 10.89 -5.25 3.19
C VAL A 742 10.90 -4.79 1.73
N LEU A 743 9.77 -4.35 1.17
CA LEU A 743 9.68 -3.99 -0.25
C LEU A 743 10.50 -2.74 -0.65
N ASN A 744 10.74 -1.82 0.27
CA ASN A 744 11.65 -0.69 0.02
C ASN A 744 13.13 -1.09 0.24
N ALA A 745 13.42 -2.00 1.17
CA ALA A 745 14.78 -2.44 1.48
C ALA A 745 15.35 -3.44 0.45
N ALA A 746 14.53 -4.33 -0.10
CA ALA A 746 14.97 -5.40 -1.00
C ALA A 746 15.70 -4.90 -2.26
N ALA A 747 15.30 -3.73 -2.78
CA ALA A 747 15.96 -3.09 -3.92
C ALA A 747 17.40 -2.65 -3.63
N GLY A 748 17.75 -2.36 -2.37
CA GLY A 748 19.09 -1.95 -1.95
C GLY A 748 20.00 -3.08 -1.47
N MET A 749 19.45 -4.27 -1.17
CA MET A 749 20.20 -5.37 -0.54
C MET A 749 20.93 -6.30 -1.52
N VAL A 750 20.48 -6.37 -2.78
CA VAL A 750 21.09 -7.27 -3.80
C VAL A 750 22.60 -7.02 -4.01
N PRO A 751 23.11 -5.77 -4.09
CA PRO A 751 24.54 -5.51 -4.21
C PRO A 751 25.37 -6.01 -3.01
N TYR A 752 24.86 -5.81 -1.79
CA TYR A 752 25.54 -6.25 -0.56
C TYR A 752 25.57 -7.77 -0.43
N LEU A 753 24.51 -8.46 -0.86
CA LEU A 753 24.48 -9.92 -0.88
C LEU A 753 25.53 -10.46 -1.85
N ILE A 754 25.62 -9.92 -3.07
CA ILE A 754 26.64 -10.29 -4.06
C ILE A 754 28.06 -10.04 -3.53
N LEU A 755 28.30 -8.90 -2.88
CA LEU A 755 29.59 -8.58 -2.26
C LEU A 755 29.95 -9.56 -1.14
N SER A 756 28.98 -9.94 -0.29
CA SER A 756 29.18 -10.92 0.78
C SER A 756 29.49 -12.32 0.23
N CYS A 757 28.83 -12.75 -0.84
CA CYS A 757 29.10 -14.00 -1.53
C CYS A 757 30.50 -14.00 -2.16
N TYR A 758 30.94 -12.89 -2.77
CA TYR A 758 32.30 -12.75 -3.29
C TYR A 758 33.36 -12.86 -2.17
N LEU A 759 33.14 -12.18 -1.05
CA LEU A 759 34.07 -12.23 0.09
C LEU A 759 34.16 -13.65 0.68
N ALA A 760 33.03 -14.34 0.81
CA ALA A 760 32.97 -15.74 1.23
C ALA A 760 33.69 -16.69 0.25
N LEU A 761 33.53 -16.47 -1.07
CA LEU A 761 34.24 -17.23 -2.10
C LEU A 761 35.76 -17.01 -2.02
N CYS A 762 36.22 -15.77 -1.83
CA CYS A 762 37.65 -15.47 -1.63
C CYS A 762 38.21 -16.14 -0.38
N ILE A 763 37.47 -16.11 0.75
CA ILE A 763 37.87 -16.77 2.01
C ILE A 763 37.92 -18.30 1.83
N TYR A 764 36.93 -18.89 1.16
CA TYR A 764 36.87 -20.33 0.90
C TYR A 764 37.99 -20.79 -0.06
N SER A 765 38.32 -20.00 -1.08
CA SER A 765 39.49 -20.24 -1.95
C SER A 765 40.81 -20.15 -1.18
N PHE A 766 40.96 -19.19 -0.27
CA PHE A 766 42.12 -19.09 0.61
C PHE A 766 42.22 -20.28 1.58
N TRP A 767 41.09 -20.75 2.11
CA TRP A 767 41.03 -21.91 2.99
C TRP A 767 41.40 -23.21 2.26
N LEU A 768 40.90 -23.42 1.04
CA LEU A 768 41.32 -24.54 0.18
C LEU A 768 42.83 -24.53 -0.15
N LEU A 769 43.42 -23.34 -0.33
CA LEU A 769 44.87 -23.18 -0.54
C LEU A 769 45.73 -23.44 0.71
N TYR A 770 45.12 -23.59 1.90
CA TYR A 770 45.83 -23.74 3.18
C TYR A 770 45.47 -25.03 3.95
N SER A 771 44.58 -25.87 3.43
CA SER A 771 43.99 -27.01 4.15
C SER A 771 44.66 -28.36 3.83
N SER A 772 45.98 -28.45 4.01
CA SER A 772 46.76 -29.69 3.83
C SER A 772 47.19 -30.33 5.17
N GLY A 773 46.26 -30.51 6.13
CA GLY A 773 46.60 -31.20 7.39
C GLY A 773 45.50 -31.34 8.45
N LEU A 774 44.72 -32.43 8.37
CA LEU A 774 43.88 -33.07 9.41
C LEU A 774 42.75 -32.24 10.11
N PRO A 775 41.73 -32.92 10.69
CA PRO A 775 40.59 -32.29 11.36
C PRO A 775 40.75 -32.23 12.90
N PHE A 776 39.90 -31.45 13.57
CA PHE A 776 39.61 -31.65 14.99
C PHE A 776 38.12 -31.45 15.31
N VAL A 777 37.63 -32.20 16.30
CA VAL A 777 36.22 -32.24 16.72
C VAL A 777 35.91 -31.09 17.69
N LEU A 778 34.75 -30.46 17.54
CA LEU A 778 34.23 -29.46 18.47
C LEU A 778 32.97 -29.97 19.18
N SER A 779 33.11 -30.28 20.47
CA SER A 779 32.01 -30.37 21.41
C SER A 779 31.86 -29.03 22.13
N VAL A 780 30.64 -28.48 22.18
CA VAL A 780 30.31 -27.33 23.02
C VAL A 780 28.96 -27.59 23.68
N ALA A 781 28.95 -27.48 25.01
CA ALA A 781 27.76 -27.49 25.85
C ALA A 781 27.76 -26.24 26.74
N ALA A 782 26.62 -25.99 27.39
CA ALA A 782 26.24 -24.75 28.06
C ALA A 782 26.04 -23.55 27.10
N GLY A 783 25.06 -22.67 27.33
CA GLY A 783 24.04 -22.68 28.39
C GLY A 783 23.92 -21.32 29.07
N VAL A 784 23.05 -20.46 28.56
CA VAL A 784 22.69 -19.19 29.19
C VAL A 784 21.17 -19.08 29.16
N SER A 785 20.56 -18.78 30.29
CA SER A 785 19.10 -18.57 30.42
C SER A 785 18.80 -17.08 30.49
N SER A 786 17.84 -16.60 29.71
CA SER A 786 17.39 -15.21 29.72
C SER A 786 15.90 -15.14 30.05
N SER A 787 15.59 -15.10 31.34
CA SER A 787 14.25 -14.89 31.88
C SER A 787 13.80 -13.43 31.70
N ALA A 788 13.08 -13.14 30.63
CA ALA A 788 12.44 -11.84 30.43
C ALA A 788 11.27 -11.66 31.41
N GLN A 789 11.42 -10.77 32.41
CA GLN A 789 10.31 -10.28 33.21
C GLN A 789 9.62 -9.13 32.47
N MET A 790 8.29 -9.20 32.35
CA MET A 790 7.49 -8.12 31.76
C MET A 790 7.08 -7.10 32.84
N PRO A 791 7.10 -5.79 32.55
CA PRO A 791 6.56 -4.78 33.47
C PRO A 791 5.03 -4.90 33.57
N ARG A 792 4.49 -4.69 34.77
CA ARG A 792 3.03 -4.51 34.96
C ARG A 792 2.64 -3.10 34.50
N SER A 793 1.54 -3.00 33.76
CA SER A 793 0.84 -1.71 33.62
C SER A 793 0.03 -1.39 34.88
N MET A 794 -0.17 -0.11 35.14
CA MET A 794 -1.17 0.40 36.10
C MET A 794 -2.19 1.26 35.34
N SER A 795 -3.40 1.37 35.86
CA SER A 795 -4.57 1.84 35.13
C SER A 795 -4.94 3.31 35.38
N ASN A 796 -5.92 3.76 34.58
CA ASN A 796 -6.76 4.97 34.68
C ASN A 796 -6.42 6.04 33.61
N THR A 797 -7.37 6.63 32.87
CA THR A 797 -8.85 6.59 33.03
C THR A 797 -9.61 6.63 31.68
N SER A 798 -10.66 5.80 31.57
CA SER A 798 -11.88 5.99 30.75
C SER A 798 -11.79 6.62 29.33
N HIS A 799 -11.69 5.79 28.29
CA HIS A 799 -12.85 5.37 27.48
C HIS A 799 -12.51 4.24 26.48
N ASN A 800 -13.43 3.28 26.32
CA ASN A 800 -13.44 2.18 25.33
C ASN A 800 -12.11 1.43 25.09
N SER A 801 -11.80 0.49 25.99
CA SER A 801 -10.78 -0.53 25.79
C SER A 801 -11.28 -1.68 24.90
N GLU A 802 -10.91 -1.69 23.61
CA GLU A 802 -10.62 -2.95 22.92
C GLU A 802 -9.11 -3.22 23.00
N GLU A 803 -8.71 -4.20 23.80
CA GLU A 803 -7.42 -4.88 23.56
C GLU A 803 -7.48 -5.51 22.17
N GLY A 804 -6.38 -5.42 21.41
CA GLY A 804 -6.36 -5.80 20.00
C GLY A 804 -6.83 -7.23 19.74
N ARG A 805 -8.02 -7.38 19.15
CA ARG A 805 -8.63 -8.68 18.84
C ARG A 805 -7.71 -9.53 17.95
N PRO A 806 -7.31 -10.76 18.36
CA PRO A 806 -6.41 -11.61 17.57
C PRO A 806 -6.93 -11.87 16.16
N ASP A 807 -6.06 -11.99 15.15
CA ASP A 807 -6.47 -12.10 13.74
C ASP A 807 -7.45 -13.27 13.47
N LEU A 808 -7.27 -14.40 14.15
CA LEU A 808 -8.16 -15.57 14.07
C LEU A 808 -9.60 -15.30 14.59
N SER A 809 -9.78 -14.30 15.46
CA SER A 809 -11.10 -13.83 15.87
C SER A 809 -11.76 -12.90 14.84
N GLN A 810 -10.99 -12.31 13.92
CA GLN A 810 -11.50 -11.39 12.90
C GLN A 810 -11.93 -12.09 11.59
N ALA A 811 -11.45 -13.33 11.38
CA ALA A 811 -11.81 -14.17 10.24
C ALA A 811 -13.30 -14.56 10.24
N ASP A 812 -13.87 -14.75 9.06
CA ASP A 812 -15.24 -15.23 8.87
C ASP A 812 -15.31 -16.72 9.23
N MET A 813 -14.41 -17.52 8.63
CA MET A 813 -14.24 -18.95 8.92
C MET A 813 -12.80 -19.27 9.39
N VAL A 814 -12.67 -20.18 10.34
CA VAL A 814 -11.40 -20.69 10.86
C VAL A 814 -11.47 -22.22 10.93
N VAL A 815 -10.49 -22.91 10.37
CA VAL A 815 -10.32 -24.36 10.50
C VAL A 815 -9.02 -24.65 11.24
N PHE A 816 -9.11 -25.35 12.36
CA PHE A 816 -7.98 -25.99 13.01
C PHE A 816 -7.91 -27.45 12.53
N LEU A 817 -6.72 -27.88 12.13
CA LEU A 817 -6.41 -29.26 11.76
C LEU A 817 -5.08 -29.67 12.41
N GLY A 818 -4.83 -30.95 12.64
CA GLY A 818 -3.50 -31.39 13.08
C GLY A 818 -3.49 -32.58 14.02
N ASP A 819 -2.28 -32.88 14.52
CA ASP A 819 -2.08 -33.78 15.64
C ASP A 819 -2.26 -32.99 16.95
N PHE A 820 -3.50 -32.96 17.43
CA PHE A 820 -3.84 -32.31 18.69
C PHE A 820 -3.43 -33.15 19.91
N ASN A 821 -2.94 -34.38 19.72
CA ASN A 821 -2.37 -35.26 20.75
C ASN A 821 -3.26 -35.60 21.97
N TYR A 822 -4.54 -35.24 21.98
CA TYR A 822 -5.51 -35.68 22.99
C TYR A 822 -5.74 -37.19 22.91
N ARG A 823 -5.97 -37.82 24.06
CA ARG A 823 -5.99 -39.28 24.23
C ARG A 823 -7.30 -39.75 24.83
N LEU A 824 -7.48 -41.06 24.91
CA LEU A 824 -8.53 -41.66 25.73
C LEU A 824 -8.09 -41.69 27.19
N PHE A 825 -8.99 -41.34 28.12
CA PHE A 825 -8.73 -41.36 29.58
C PHE A 825 -9.58 -42.44 30.28
N GLY A 826 -9.10 -42.97 31.42
CA GLY A 826 -9.89 -43.90 32.24
C GLY A 826 -10.32 -45.17 31.50
N ILE A 827 -9.40 -45.76 30.74
CA ILE A 827 -9.50 -47.02 30.00
C ILE A 827 -8.09 -47.60 29.83
N SER A 828 -7.94 -48.92 29.82
CA SER A 828 -6.67 -49.62 29.54
C SER A 828 -6.41 -49.80 28.04
N TYR A 829 -5.22 -50.29 27.69
CA TYR A 829 -4.87 -50.60 26.30
C TYR A 829 -5.72 -51.74 25.72
N ASP A 830 -5.90 -52.83 26.48
CA ASP A 830 -6.57 -54.03 26.00
C ASP A 830 -8.09 -53.77 25.85
N GLU A 831 -8.75 -53.12 26.83
CA GLU A 831 -10.15 -52.64 26.70
C GLU A 831 -10.34 -51.72 25.49
N ALA A 832 -9.40 -50.80 25.25
CA ALA A 832 -9.49 -49.89 24.11
C ALA A 832 -9.37 -50.63 22.76
N ARG A 833 -8.56 -51.69 22.67
CA ARG A 833 -8.51 -52.56 21.48
C ARG A 833 -9.81 -53.35 21.32
N ASP A 834 -10.38 -53.86 22.41
CA ASP A 834 -11.64 -54.61 22.37
C ASP A 834 -12.79 -53.75 21.83
N PHE A 835 -13.02 -52.55 22.37
CA PHE A 835 -14.05 -51.65 21.85
C PHE A 835 -13.79 -51.19 20.40
N VAL A 836 -12.53 -51.03 19.97
CA VAL A 836 -12.20 -50.74 18.57
C VAL A 836 -12.51 -51.93 17.66
N SER A 837 -12.23 -53.18 18.09
CA SER A 837 -12.58 -54.38 17.33
C SER A 837 -14.10 -54.55 17.19
N GLN A 838 -14.84 -54.22 18.24
CA GLN A 838 -16.31 -54.20 18.29
C GLN A 838 -16.93 -52.96 17.63
N ARG A 839 -16.11 -52.06 17.06
CA ARG A 839 -16.52 -50.76 16.48
C ARG A 839 -17.38 -49.88 17.41
N SER A 840 -17.26 -50.07 18.72
CA SER A 840 -18.03 -49.37 19.77
C SER A 840 -17.48 -47.97 20.03
N PHE A 841 -17.40 -47.16 18.97
CA PHE A 841 -16.78 -45.85 19.00
C PHE A 841 -17.54 -44.86 19.91
N ASP A 842 -18.83 -45.07 20.19
CA ASP A 842 -19.61 -44.28 21.15
C ASP A 842 -18.99 -44.28 22.56
N TRP A 843 -18.71 -45.46 23.11
CA TRP A 843 -18.05 -45.60 24.41
C TRP A 843 -16.66 -44.95 24.44
N LEU A 844 -15.91 -45.07 23.35
CA LEU A 844 -14.59 -44.46 23.22
C LEU A 844 -14.68 -42.93 23.09
N ARG A 845 -15.73 -42.37 22.46
CA ARG A 845 -15.95 -40.92 22.34
C ARG A 845 -16.27 -40.24 23.67
N GLU A 846 -16.92 -40.92 24.61
CA GLU A 846 -17.11 -40.41 25.98
C GLU A 846 -15.82 -40.50 26.83
N LYS A 847 -14.79 -41.20 26.35
CA LYS A 847 -13.44 -41.22 26.94
C LYS A 847 -12.45 -40.30 26.23
N ASP A 848 -12.85 -39.57 25.19
CA ASP A 848 -11.99 -38.64 24.46
C ASP A 848 -11.75 -37.35 25.26
N GLN A 849 -10.48 -37.08 25.61
CA GLN A 849 -10.09 -35.87 26.35
C GLN A 849 -10.49 -34.58 25.60
N LEU A 850 -10.44 -34.55 24.26
CA LEU A 850 -10.75 -33.34 23.51
C LEU A 850 -12.24 -32.98 23.62
N ARG A 851 -13.14 -33.96 23.41
CA ARG A 851 -14.58 -33.79 23.66
C ARG A 851 -14.87 -33.31 25.08
N ALA A 852 -14.20 -33.87 26.09
CA ALA A 852 -14.39 -33.44 27.49
C ALA A 852 -14.00 -31.96 27.69
N GLU A 853 -12.85 -31.51 27.20
CA GLU A 853 -12.38 -30.14 27.38
C GLU A 853 -13.15 -29.10 26.51
N MET A 854 -13.64 -29.50 25.34
CA MET A 854 -14.56 -28.71 24.50
C MET A 854 -15.95 -28.57 25.13
N LYS A 855 -16.49 -29.65 25.70
CA LYS A 855 -17.76 -29.66 26.47
C LYS A 855 -17.67 -28.80 27.72
N ALA A 856 -16.49 -28.72 28.33
CA ALA A 856 -16.18 -27.83 29.44
C ALA A 856 -15.87 -26.37 29.01
N GLY A 857 -15.87 -26.04 27.71
CA GLY A 857 -15.59 -24.70 27.20
C GLY A 857 -14.16 -24.20 27.44
N LYS A 858 -13.19 -25.10 27.63
CA LYS A 858 -11.78 -24.77 27.91
C LYS A 858 -10.94 -24.57 26.65
N VAL A 859 -11.31 -25.22 25.55
CA VAL A 859 -10.60 -25.18 24.26
C VAL A 859 -11.58 -25.13 23.09
N PHE A 860 -11.12 -24.61 21.95
CA PHE A 860 -11.88 -24.54 20.69
C PHE A 860 -13.31 -23.99 20.86
N GLN A 861 -13.49 -22.98 21.72
CA GLN A 861 -14.78 -22.45 22.13
C GLN A 861 -15.65 -22.01 20.93
N GLY A 862 -16.88 -22.53 20.84
CA GLY A 862 -17.79 -22.28 19.72
C GLY A 862 -17.46 -22.99 18.41
N MET A 863 -16.34 -23.71 18.34
CA MET A 863 -15.96 -24.50 17.16
C MET A 863 -16.66 -25.86 17.17
N ARG A 864 -16.68 -26.50 16.00
CA ARG A 864 -17.47 -27.69 15.71
C ARG A 864 -16.64 -28.80 15.07
N GLU A 865 -16.99 -30.03 15.40
CA GLU A 865 -16.37 -31.27 14.90
C GLU A 865 -17.46 -32.24 14.46
N ALA A 866 -17.36 -32.85 13.28
CA ALA A 866 -18.30 -33.89 12.86
C ALA A 866 -18.17 -35.16 13.72
N LEU A 867 -19.25 -35.92 13.82
CA LEU A 867 -19.27 -37.18 14.56
C LEU A 867 -18.26 -38.18 13.97
N ILE A 868 -17.17 -38.41 14.70
CA ILE A 868 -16.10 -39.36 14.34
C ILE A 868 -16.67 -40.78 14.24
N ARG A 869 -16.77 -41.32 13.01
CA ARG A 869 -17.26 -42.69 12.74
C ARG A 869 -16.13 -43.68 12.40
N PHE A 870 -14.87 -43.23 12.42
CA PHE A 870 -13.68 -44.02 12.07
C PHE A 870 -12.86 -44.45 13.31
N PRO A 871 -12.05 -45.52 13.21
CA PRO A 871 -11.21 -45.99 14.32
C PRO A 871 -10.18 -44.95 14.80
N PRO A 872 -9.65 -45.06 16.03
CA PRO A 872 -8.54 -44.24 16.51
C PRO A 872 -7.34 -44.24 15.57
N THR A 873 -6.81 -43.06 15.24
CA THR A 873 -5.79 -42.86 14.19
C THR A 873 -4.37 -43.18 14.64
N TYR A 874 -4.15 -43.25 15.95
CA TYR A 874 -2.89 -43.53 16.63
C TYR A 874 -3.08 -44.69 17.63
N LYS A 875 -2.09 -45.53 17.97
CA LYS A 875 -0.75 -45.66 17.37
C LYS A 875 -0.69 -46.96 16.57
N PHE A 876 -0.20 -46.89 15.33
CA PHE A 876 0.02 -48.04 14.48
C PHE A 876 1.48 -48.47 14.41
N GLU A 877 1.70 -49.72 13.99
CA GLU A 877 2.97 -50.19 13.45
C GLU A 877 3.01 -49.88 11.94
N ARG A 878 4.19 -49.49 11.43
CA ARG A 878 4.34 -49.03 10.05
C ARG A 878 4.32 -50.22 9.09
N HIS A 879 3.74 -50.01 7.91
CA HIS A 879 3.55 -51.00 6.86
C HIS A 879 2.65 -52.20 7.26
N GLN A 880 1.98 -52.15 8.42
CA GLN A 880 0.99 -53.14 8.83
C GLN A 880 -0.43 -52.65 8.52
N ALA A 881 -1.19 -53.47 7.78
CA ALA A 881 -2.55 -53.15 7.35
C ALA A 881 -3.62 -53.56 8.39
N GLY A 882 -4.76 -52.84 8.36
CA GLY A 882 -5.94 -53.15 9.17
C GLY A 882 -5.79 -52.90 10.68
N LEU A 883 -6.84 -53.26 11.43
CA LEU A 883 -6.93 -53.02 12.89
C LEU A 883 -6.05 -53.98 13.73
N GLY A 884 -5.39 -54.95 13.10
CA GLY A 884 -4.39 -55.78 13.77
C GLY A 884 -3.17 -54.96 14.22
N GLY A 885 -2.76 -53.98 13.41
CA GLY A 885 -1.52 -53.23 13.59
C GLY A 885 -1.53 -52.08 14.58
N TYR A 886 -2.39 -52.07 15.59
CA TYR A 886 -2.19 -51.18 16.75
C TYR A 886 -0.99 -51.64 17.58
N ASP A 887 -0.15 -50.68 17.99
CA ASP A 887 1.14 -50.82 18.71
C ASP A 887 1.20 -52.02 19.67
N SER A 888 1.78 -53.14 19.21
CA SER A 888 1.94 -54.39 19.98
C SER A 888 3.26 -54.44 20.76
N GLY A 889 4.14 -53.46 20.57
CA GLY A 889 5.42 -53.35 21.26
C GLY A 889 5.31 -53.06 22.76
N GLU A 890 6.46 -53.14 23.45
CA GLU A 890 6.61 -53.03 24.91
C GLU A 890 5.89 -51.86 25.58
N LYS A 891 5.62 -50.78 24.83
CA LYS A 891 5.04 -49.52 25.33
C LYS A 891 3.50 -49.47 25.25
N LYS A 892 2.86 -50.49 24.65
CA LYS A 892 1.40 -50.69 24.53
C LYS A 892 0.62 -49.35 24.53
N ARG A 893 0.83 -48.50 23.52
CA ARG A 893 0.18 -47.18 23.48
C ARG A 893 -1.32 -47.33 23.23
N ILE A 894 -2.11 -46.93 24.23
CA ILE A 894 -3.59 -46.89 24.15
C ILE A 894 -4.00 -46.15 22.87
N PRO A 895 -4.87 -46.75 22.03
CA PRO A 895 -5.38 -46.10 20.82
C PRO A 895 -6.03 -44.73 21.10
N ALA A 896 -5.84 -43.76 20.22
CA ALA A 896 -6.36 -42.40 20.37
C ALA A 896 -6.68 -41.72 19.02
N TRP A 897 -7.68 -40.84 19.03
CA TRP A 897 -7.93 -39.88 17.94
C TRP A 897 -7.08 -38.63 18.15
N CYS A 898 -5.78 -38.76 17.88
CA CYS A 898 -4.81 -37.67 17.94
C CYS A 898 -5.02 -36.65 16.80
N ASP A 899 -5.35 -37.16 15.61
CA ASP A 899 -5.44 -36.41 14.35
C ASP A 899 -6.89 -35.92 14.14
N ARG A 900 -7.10 -34.60 14.11
CA ARG A 900 -8.44 -33.98 14.19
C ARG A 900 -8.60 -32.81 13.23
N ILE A 901 -9.85 -32.49 12.88
CA ILE A 901 -10.24 -31.32 12.08
C ILE A 901 -11.49 -30.68 12.69
N ILE A 902 -11.39 -29.41 13.08
CA ILE A 902 -12.38 -28.65 13.86
C ILE A 902 -12.52 -27.24 13.27
N TYR A 903 -13.70 -26.65 13.22
CA TYR A 903 -13.91 -25.36 12.55
C TYR A 903 -14.94 -24.43 13.20
N ARG A 904 -14.85 -23.13 12.88
CA ARG A 904 -15.85 -22.08 13.15
C ARG A 904 -16.15 -21.37 11.83
N ASP A 905 -17.40 -20.98 11.61
CA ASP A 905 -17.87 -20.05 10.57
C ASP A 905 -18.61 -18.87 11.23
N ASN A 906 -19.53 -18.19 10.52
CA ASN A 906 -20.26 -17.07 11.11
C ASN A 906 -21.50 -17.47 11.93
N ARG A 907 -22.00 -18.72 11.87
CA ARG A 907 -23.30 -19.07 12.46
C ARG A 907 -23.26 -19.18 13.99
N SER A 908 -24.08 -18.37 14.64
CA SER A 908 -24.29 -18.35 16.10
C SER A 908 -25.22 -19.47 16.58
N SER A 909 -26.02 -20.05 15.68
CA SER A 909 -26.94 -21.14 15.93
C SER A 909 -26.85 -22.20 14.82
N SER A 910 -27.48 -23.37 15.03
CA SER A 910 -27.58 -24.40 14.00
C SER A 910 -28.58 -24.08 12.87
N VAL A 911 -29.33 -22.98 12.97
CA VAL A 911 -30.46 -22.64 12.07
C VAL A 911 -30.24 -21.30 11.34
N SER A 912 -29.02 -20.74 11.39
CA SER A 912 -28.72 -19.45 10.73
C SER A 912 -28.37 -19.66 9.25
N GLU A 913 -29.14 -19.04 8.36
CA GLU A 913 -28.94 -19.05 6.91
C GLU A 913 -27.79 -18.12 6.45
N CYS A 914 -27.32 -18.29 5.21
CA CYS A 914 -26.19 -17.55 4.67
C CYS A 914 -26.59 -16.16 4.14
N SER A 915 -26.09 -15.09 4.76
CA SER A 915 -26.46 -13.69 4.46
C SER A 915 -25.25 -12.75 4.60
N LEU A 916 -25.34 -11.46 4.26
CA LEU A 916 -24.19 -10.56 4.50
C LEU A 916 -23.92 -10.28 5.99
N GLU A 917 -24.85 -10.65 6.89
CA GLU A 917 -24.66 -10.68 8.34
C GLU A 917 -24.07 -12.01 8.85
N CYS A 918 -24.43 -13.14 8.22
CA CYS A 918 -23.85 -14.46 8.46
C CYS A 918 -23.15 -14.99 7.19
N PRO A 919 -22.01 -14.40 6.77
CA PRO A 919 -21.49 -14.56 5.41
C PRO A 919 -20.78 -15.85 5.08
N ILE A 920 -20.49 -16.71 6.06
CA ILE A 920 -20.11 -18.09 5.81
C ILE A 920 -20.95 -18.99 6.70
N VAL A 921 -21.69 -19.90 6.05
CA VAL A 921 -22.38 -21.03 6.66
C VAL A 921 -21.77 -22.29 6.08
N THR A 922 -21.18 -23.11 6.94
CA THR A 922 -20.44 -24.31 6.53
C THR A 922 -21.04 -25.57 7.15
N SER A 923 -21.07 -26.63 6.36
CA SER A 923 -21.42 -28.00 6.75
C SER A 923 -20.27 -28.97 6.43
N ILE A 924 -20.23 -30.10 7.12
CA ILE A 924 -19.32 -31.21 6.82
C ILE A 924 -20.07 -32.28 6.03
N LEU A 925 -19.58 -32.58 4.82
CA LEU A 925 -20.11 -33.63 3.94
C LEU A 925 -19.44 -35.00 4.19
N GLN A 926 -18.20 -35.00 4.70
CA GLN A 926 -17.37 -36.20 4.85
C GLN A 926 -16.31 -35.96 5.94
N TYR A 927 -16.11 -36.91 6.86
CA TYR A 927 -15.02 -36.87 7.85
C TYR A 927 -14.52 -38.30 8.12
N GLU A 928 -13.29 -38.59 7.70
CA GLU A 928 -12.75 -39.94 7.55
C GLU A 928 -11.26 -40.03 7.91
N ALA A 929 -10.83 -41.21 8.37
CA ALA A 929 -9.42 -41.61 8.38
C ALA A 929 -9.15 -42.67 7.31
N CYS A 930 -8.09 -42.50 6.53
CA CYS A 930 -7.69 -43.42 5.46
C CYS A 930 -6.87 -44.57 6.07
N MET A 931 -7.57 -45.55 6.65
CA MET A 931 -6.97 -46.64 7.45
C MET A 931 -5.98 -47.53 6.67
N ASP A 932 -6.16 -47.62 5.35
CA ASP A 932 -5.34 -48.43 4.44
C ASP A 932 -3.94 -47.84 4.19
N VAL A 933 -3.73 -46.55 4.52
CA VAL A 933 -2.41 -45.92 4.44
C VAL A 933 -1.54 -46.37 5.62
N THR A 934 -0.34 -46.87 5.36
CA THR A 934 0.52 -47.54 6.37
C THR A 934 1.91 -46.93 6.54
N ASP A 935 2.25 -45.85 5.83
CA ASP A 935 3.61 -45.25 5.82
C ASP A 935 4.03 -44.60 7.17
N SER A 936 3.08 -44.37 8.07
CA SER A 936 3.28 -43.72 9.37
C SER A 936 2.56 -44.50 10.49
N ASP A 937 2.98 -44.27 11.73
CA ASP A 937 2.29 -44.75 12.93
C ASP A 937 1.03 -43.93 13.30
N HIS A 938 0.68 -42.94 12.48
CA HIS A 938 -0.62 -42.28 12.41
C HIS A 938 -1.29 -42.51 11.05
N LYS A 939 -2.63 -42.62 11.05
CA LYS A 939 -3.44 -42.65 9.82
C LYS A 939 -3.80 -41.23 9.37
N PRO A 940 -3.69 -40.90 8.06
CA PRO A 940 -4.12 -39.62 7.54
C PRO A 940 -5.63 -39.44 7.66
N VAL A 941 -6.05 -38.22 7.99
CA VAL A 941 -7.46 -37.82 8.15
C VAL A 941 -7.84 -36.82 7.07
N ARG A 942 -9.09 -36.84 6.62
CA ARG A 942 -9.67 -35.87 5.68
C ARG A 942 -11.07 -35.44 6.10
N CYS A 943 -11.38 -34.17 5.84
CA CYS A 943 -12.70 -33.58 6.01
C CYS A 943 -13.09 -32.83 4.73
N LYS A 944 -14.29 -33.07 4.19
CA LYS A 944 -14.84 -32.30 3.06
C LYS A 944 -15.94 -31.38 3.58
N PHE A 945 -15.72 -30.08 3.44
CA PHE A 945 -16.68 -29.05 3.77
C PHE A 945 -17.47 -28.63 2.53
N SER A 946 -18.72 -28.24 2.72
CA SER A 946 -19.45 -27.36 1.83
C SER A 946 -19.66 -26.03 2.56
N ALA A 947 -19.08 -24.96 2.02
CA ALA A 947 -19.15 -23.61 2.59
C ALA A 947 -19.98 -22.72 1.66
N GLU A 948 -21.13 -22.25 2.14
CA GLU A 948 -21.92 -21.23 1.46
C GLU A 948 -21.37 -19.86 1.85
N ILE A 949 -20.97 -19.07 0.86
CA ILE A 949 -20.31 -17.78 1.04
C ILE A 949 -21.17 -16.68 0.43
N ALA A 950 -21.72 -15.81 1.28
CA ALA A 950 -22.49 -14.64 0.84
C ALA A 950 -21.60 -13.38 0.80
N HIS A 951 -21.51 -12.72 -0.36
CA HIS A 951 -20.80 -11.46 -0.56
C HIS A 951 -21.62 -10.41 -1.29
N ALA A 952 -21.19 -9.15 -1.19
CA ALA A 952 -21.78 -8.06 -1.97
C ALA A 952 -21.10 -7.97 -3.34
N ASP A 953 -21.90 -7.91 -4.40
CA ASP A 953 -21.55 -7.47 -5.75
C ASP A 953 -21.23 -5.97 -5.71
N ARG A 954 -19.97 -5.61 -5.93
CA ARG A 954 -19.50 -4.23 -5.73
C ARG A 954 -19.83 -3.32 -6.91
N SER A 955 -20.06 -3.91 -8.08
CA SER A 955 -20.54 -3.22 -9.27
C SER A 955 -22.03 -2.82 -9.12
N VAL A 956 -22.91 -3.80 -8.87
CA VAL A 956 -24.36 -3.56 -8.75
C VAL A 956 -24.69 -2.68 -7.53
N ARG A 957 -24.01 -2.89 -6.40
CA ARG A 957 -24.17 -2.01 -5.23
C ARG A 957 -23.82 -0.55 -5.52
N ARG A 958 -22.79 -0.30 -6.35
CA ARG A 958 -22.38 1.06 -6.74
C ARG A 958 -23.36 1.69 -7.72
N GLN A 959 -23.93 0.90 -8.62
CA GLN A 959 -25.03 1.34 -9.48
C GLN A 959 -26.23 1.76 -8.62
N GLU A 960 -26.62 0.98 -7.61
CA GLU A 960 -27.72 1.34 -6.71
C GLU A 960 -27.43 2.55 -5.82
N PHE A 961 -26.19 2.71 -5.31
CA PHE A 961 -25.75 3.95 -4.67
C PHE A 961 -25.96 5.16 -5.60
N GLY A 962 -25.57 5.03 -6.87
CA GLY A 962 -25.76 6.07 -7.88
C GLY A 962 -27.22 6.37 -8.19
N ASN A 963 -28.07 5.33 -8.25
CA ASN A 963 -29.50 5.47 -8.45
C ASN A 963 -30.15 6.24 -7.29
N ILE A 964 -29.85 5.87 -6.04
CA ILE A 964 -30.33 6.56 -4.83
C ILE A 964 -29.92 8.05 -4.84
N VAL A 965 -28.66 8.36 -5.13
CA VAL A 965 -28.15 9.75 -5.18
C VAL A 965 -28.77 10.57 -6.32
N LYS A 966 -29.23 9.92 -7.40
CA LYS A 966 -29.88 10.57 -8.54
C LYS A 966 -31.40 10.74 -8.36
N SER A 967 -32.08 9.84 -7.65
CA SER A 967 -33.55 9.82 -7.54
C SER A 967 -34.10 10.42 -6.24
N ASN A 968 -33.34 10.41 -5.15
CA ASN A 968 -33.83 10.87 -3.84
C ASN A 968 -33.76 12.41 -3.75
N GLU A 969 -34.92 13.07 -3.76
CA GLU A 969 -34.98 14.54 -3.80
C GLU A 969 -34.31 15.20 -2.60
N ASN A 970 -34.45 14.65 -1.39
CA ASN A 970 -33.81 15.20 -0.19
C ASN A 970 -32.27 15.21 -0.35
N ILE A 971 -31.68 14.15 -0.90
CA ILE A 971 -30.25 14.11 -1.22
C ILE A 971 -29.90 15.17 -2.28
N ARG A 972 -30.75 15.36 -3.30
CA ARG A 972 -30.54 16.40 -4.33
C ARG A 972 -30.60 17.82 -3.76
N THR A 973 -31.56 18.13 -2.89
CA THR A 973 -31.68 19.44 -2.21
C THR A 973 -30.45 19.72 -1.35
N MET A 974 -30.04 18.77 -0.50
CA MET A 974 -28.83 18.93 0.31
C MET A 974 -27.56 19.08 -0.55
N LEU A 975 -27.45 18.34 -1.66
CA LEU A 975 -26.36 18.48 -2.65
C LEU A 975 -26.42 19.80 -3.44
N ALA A 976 -27.54 20.52 -3.45
CA ALA A 976 -27.66 21.85 -4.04
C ALA A 976 -27.29 22.94 -3.03
N GLU A 977 -27.76 22.84 -1.79
CA GLU A 977 -27.40 23.74 -0.68
C GLU A 977 -25.88 23.80 -0.46
N MET A 978 -25.22 22.64 -0.47
CA MET A 978 -23.76 22.54 -0.30
C MET A 978 -22.93 23.19 -1.41
N ARG A 979 -23.52 23.51 -2.57
CA ARG A 979 -22.82 24.21 -3.65
C ARG A 979 -22.72 25.71 -3.40
N ARG A 980 -23.62 26.28 -2.59
CA ARG A 980 -23.72 27.72 -2.33
C ARG A 980 -22.36 28.29 -1.95
N VAL A 981 -21.90 29.25 -2.75
CA VAL A 981 -20.70 30.06 -2.45
C VAL A 981 -21.15 31.30 -1.67
N PRO A 982 -20.42 31.74 -0.63
CA PRO A 982 -20.69 32.99 0.07
C PRO A 982 -20.71 34.20 -0.88
N GLU A 983 -21.65 35.12 -0.67
CA GLU A 983 -21.66 36.40 -1.40
C GLU A 983 -20.46 37.24 -0.94
N THR A 984 -19.61 37.66 -1.88
CA THR A 984 -18.45 38.52 -1.61
C THR A 984 -18.41 39.70 -2.56
N VAL A 985 -18.05 40.88 -2.04
CA VAL A 985 -17.87 42.11 -2.83
C VAL A 985 -16.42 42.56 -2.76
N VAL A 986 -15.88 42.95 -3.92
CA VAL A 986 -14.52 43.44 -4.13
C VAL A 986 -14.56 44.96 -4.32
N SER A 987 -13.57 45.70 -3.83
CA SER A 987 -13.57 47.16 -3.86
C SER A 987 -13.22 47.79 -5.21
N THR A 988 -12.66 47.04 -6.15
CA THR A 988 -12.40 47.49 -7.54
C THR A 988 -12.13 46.30 -8.47
N ASP A 989 -12.50 46.47 -9.74
CA ASP A 989 -12.24 45.54 -10.84
C ASP A 989 -10.96 45.92 -11.62
N SER A 990 -10.37 47.09 -11.32
CA SER A 990 -9.13 47.57 -11.91
C SER A 990 -8.19 48.20 -10.87
N ILE A 991 -6.89 47.96 -11.05
CA ILE A 991 -5.80 48.45 -10.20
C ILE A 991 -4.76 49.08 -11.13
N LEU A 992 -4.30 50.28 -10.78
CA LEU A 992 -3.22 50.99 -11.46
C LEU A 992 -2.03 51.11 -10.50
N LEU A 993 -0.86 50.65 -10.93
CA LEU A 993 0.40 50.73 -10.17
C LEU A 993 1.45 51.50 -10.96
N LYS A 994 2.27 52.29 -10.28
CA LYS A 994 3.57 52.79 -10.79
C LYS A 994 4.70 52.00 -10.14
N ASN A 995 5.94 52.33 -10.49
CA ASN A 995 7.12 51.70 -9.90
C ASN A 995 7.10 51.87 -8.37
N GLN A 996 7.21 50.75 -7.64
CA GLN A 996 7.15 50.66 -6.16
C GLN A 996 5.80 51.01 -5.51
N ASP A 997 4.73 51.27 -6.27
CA ASP A 997 3.39 51.49 -5.69
C ASP A 997 2.86 50.22 -5.00
N THR A 998 2.00 50.44 -4.00
CA THR A 998 1.17 49.42 -3.35
C THR A 998 -0.28 49.85 -3.39
N PHE A 999 -1.16 48.99 -3.91
CA PHE A 999 -2.61 49.17 -3.85
C PHE A 999 -3.22 48.22 -2.81
N ILE A 1000 -4.16 48.72 -2.01
CA ILE A 1000 -4.90 47.91 -1.03
C ILE A 1000 -6.27 47.55 -1.59
N LEU A 1001 -6.43 46.29 -1.97
CA LEU A 1001 -7.68 45.72 -2.46
C LEU A 1001 -8.48 45.17 -1.28
N LYS A 1002 -9.74 45.60 -1.11
CA LYS A 1002 -10.62 45.15 -0.03
C LYS A 1002 -11.65 44.15 -0.55
N ILE A 1003 -11.73 42.99 0.09
CA ILE A 1003 -12.71 41.93 -0.20
C ILE A 1003 -13.58 41.74 1.04
N THR A 1004 -14.90 41.87 0.89
CA THR A 1004 -15.87 41.79 1.99
C THR A 1004 -16.79 40.59 1.81
N ASN A 1005 -16.91 39.75 2.84
CA ASN A 1005 -17.90 38.67 2.90
C ASN A 1005 -19.24 39.24 3.40
N ARG A 1006 -20.30 39.03 2.63
CA ARG A 1006 -21.68 39.45 2.96
C ARG A 1006 -22.53 38.30 3.49
N CYS A 1007 -22.00 37.08 3.52
CA CYS A 1007 -22.66 35.96 4.18
C CYS A 1007 -22.65 36.16 5.70
N VAL A 1008 -23.76 35.83 6.36
CA VAL A 1008 -23.93 35.89 7.82
C VAL A 1008 -23.51 34.58 8.50
N ASP A 1009 -23.58 33.45 7.77
CA ASP A 1009 -23.40 32.11 8.36
C ASP A 1009 -22.10 31.40 7.95
N ASP A 1010 -21.55 31.66 6.76
CA ASP A 1010 -20.41 30.90 6.21
C ASP A 1010 -19.12 31.71 6.04
N LYS A 1011 -17.98 31.06 6.32
CA LYS A 1011 -16.62 31.57 6.11
C LYS A 1011 -16.27 31.48 4.62
N ALA A 1012 -15.99 32.62 3.98
CA ALA A 1012 -15.51 32.66 2.60
C ALA A 1012 -13.99 32.38 2.54
N VAL A 1013 -13.59 31.31 1.86
CA VAL A 1013 -12.19 31.01 1.55
C VAL A 1013 -11.84 31.66 0.21
N PHE A 1014 -10.74 32.40 0.14
CA PHE A 1014 -10.30 33.10 -1.07
C PHE A 1014 -8.91 32.70 -1.54
N ARG A 1015 -8.67 32.79 -2.86
CA ARG A 1015 -7.35 32.59 -3.48
C ARG A 1015 -7.22 33.39 -4.78
N PHE A 1016 -6.10 34.07 -4.95
CA PHE A 1016 -5.71 34.67 -6.22
C PHE A 1016 -4.96 33.67 -7.11
N ILE A 1017 -5.30 33.66 -8.40
CA ILE A 1017 -4.51 33.05 -9.47
C ILE A 1017 -4.32 34.07 -10.60
N CYS A 1018 -3.36 33.84 -11.48
CA CYS A 1018 -3.07 34.71 -12.62
C CYS A 1018 -3.62 34.09 -13.91
N GLU A 1019 -4.55 34.76 -14.59
CA GLU A 1019 -5.20 34.22 -15.79
C GLU A 1019 -4.37 34.48 -17.05
N GLY A 1020 -3.78 35.68 -17.19
CA GLY A 1020 -2.96 36.05 -18.35
C GLY A 1020 -2.24 37.39 -18.21
N ARG A 1021 -1.31 37.65 -19.14
CA ARG A 1021 -0.52 38.89 -19.25
C ARG A 1021 -0.62 39.45 -20.66
N SER A 1022 -0.62 40.78 -20.78
CA SER A 1022 -0.38 41.52 -22.02
C SER A 1022 0.75 42.53 -21.81
N ALA A 1023 1.42 42.92 -22.89
CA ALA A 1023 2.35 44.05 -22.93
C ALA A 1023 1.76 45.07 -23.90
N LEU A 1024 1.54 46.30 -23.42
CA LEU A 1024 0.93 47.35 -24.22
C LEU A 1024 2.03 48.09 -24.98
N LYS A 1025 1.88 48.14 -26.31
CA LYS A 1025 2.66 49.05 -27.17
C LYS A 1025 2.01 50.44 -27.14
N ASP A 1026 2.75 51.46 -27.56
CA ASP A 1026 2.27 52.85 -27.57
C ASP A 1026 1.07 53.07 -28.52
N ASP A 1027 0.93 52.25 -29.56
CA ASP A 1027 -0.29 52.19 -30.39
C ASP A 1027 -1.42 51.49 -29.61
N ALA A 1028 -2.57 52.16 -29.48
CA ALA A 1028 -3.67 51.81 -28.56
C ALA A 1028 -4.50 50.55 -28.90
N HIS A 1029 -3.92 49.57 -29.59
CA HIS A 1029 -4.52 48.25 -29.80
C HIS A 1029 -3.94 47.22 -28.81
N PRO A 1030 -4.78 46.47 -28.07
CA PRO A 1030 -4.30 45.46 -27.14
C PRO A 1030 -3.56 44.34 -27.89
N SER A 1031 -2.35 44.00 -27.43
CA SER A 1031 -1.61 42.85 -27.96
C SER A 1031 -2.24 41.53 -27.49
N ASP A 1032 -2.11 40.48 -28.31
CA ASP A 1032 -2.68 39.15 -28.06
C ASP A 1032 -2.46 38.69 -26.62
N GLN A 1033 -3.57 38.58 -25.88
CA GLN A 1033 -3.57 38.22 -24.47
C GLN A 1033 -2.98 36.82 -24.28
N ARG A 1034 -1.78 36.73 -23.70
CA ARG A 1034 -1.15 35.43 -23.42
C ARG A 1034 -1.70 34.86 -22.12
N PRO A 1035 -2.43 33.73 -22.14
CA PRO A 1035 -2.88 33.08 -20.92
C PRO A 1035 -1.65 32.54 -20.17
N ARG A 1036 -1.57 32.76 -18.85
CA ARG A 1036 -0.48 32.24 -18.02
C ARG A 1036 -0.77 30.85 -17.46
N GLY A 1037 -1.93 30.26 -17.74
CA GLY A 1037 -2.27 28.89 -17.33
C GLY A 1037 -2.14 28.70 -15.81
N SER A 1038 -1.23 27.83 -15.39
CA SER A 1038 -0.85 27.68 -13.97
C SER A 1038 0.48 28.34 -13.59
N PHE A 1039 1.09 29.08 -14.50
CA PHE A 1039 2.41 29.70 -14.32
C PHE A 1039 2.41 30.95 -13.41
N GLY A 1040 1.38 31.13 -12.58
CA GLY A 1040 1.41 32.04 -11.43
C GLY A 1040 1.55 33.52 -11.75
N PHE A 1041 1.79 34.33 -10.73
CA PHE A 1041 2.01 35.77 -10.85
C PHE A 1041 3.32 36.08 -11.61
N PRO A 1042 3.39 37.17 -12.39
CA PRO A 1042 4.64 37.61 -13.00
C PRO A 1042 5.62 38.12 -11.93
N ARG A 1043 6.95 38.02 -12.17
CA ARG A 1043 7.98 38.32 -11.16
C ARG A 1043 7.96 39.76 -10.60
N TRP A 1044 7.38 40.71 -11.34
CA TRP A 1044 7.23 42.12 -10.93
C TRP A 1044 6.05 42.38 -9.98
N LEU A 1045 5.12 41.43 -9.83
CA LEU A 1045 3.92 41.57 -9.03
C LEU A 1045 3.98 40.71 -7.78
N GLU A 1046 3.69 41.30 -6.62
CA GLU A 1046 3.37 40.58 -5.40
C GLU A 1046 1.90 40.79 -5.00
N VAL A 1047 1.25 39.72 -4.54
CA VAL A 1047 -0.11 39.73 -3.99
C VAL A 1047 -0.05 39.08 -2.61
N THR A 1048 -0.22 39.89 -1.55
CA THR A 1048 0.00 39.44 -0.16
C THR A 1048 -1.16 39.92 0.73
N PRO A 1049 -1.94 39.01 1.36
CA PRO A 1049 -1.93 37.55 1.18
C PRO A 1049 -2.60 37.11 -0.14
N ALA A 1050 -1.99 36.17 -0.86
CA ALA A 1050 -2.56 35.60 -2.09
C ALA A 1050 -3.72 34.61 -1.85
N GLY A 1051 -4.10 34.38 -0.60
CA GLY A 1051 -5.28 33.60 -0.21
C GLY A 1051 -5.50 33.61 1.30
N GLY A 1052 -6.67 33.17 1.75
CA GLY A 1052 -7.01 33.21 3.17
C GLY A 1052 -8.47 32.88 3.44
N ILE A 1053 -8.95 33.27 4.62
CA ILE A 1053 -10.33 33.06 5.07
C ILE A 1053 -10.91 34.38 5.59
N ILE A 1054 -12.07 34.75 5.06
CA ILE A 1054 -12.88 35.87 5.52
C ILE A 1054 -14.03 35.29 6.36
N LYS A 1055 -14.16 35.71 7.61
CA LYS A 1055 -15.30 35.31 8.47
C LYS A 1055 -16.61 35.93 7.95
N PRO A 1056 -17.78 35.45 8.40
CA PRO A 1056 -19.05 36.12 8.13
C PRO A 1056 -19.01 37.62 8.47
N GLU A 1057 -19.67 38.44 7.66
CA GLU A 1057 -19.77 39.91 7.76
C GLU A 1057 -18.44 40.68 7.91
N GLN A 1058 -17.29 40.04 7.67
CA GLN A 1058 -15.96 40.65 7.77
C GLN A 1058 -15.34 40.93 6.40
N PHE A 1059 -14.23 41.68 6.41
CA PHE A 1059 -13.43 41.95 5.22
C PHE A 1059 -11.97 41.58 5.44
N VAL A 1060 -11.24 41.42 4.34
CA VAL A 1060 -9.79 41.31 4.30
C VAL A 1060 -9.23 42.39 3.37
N GLU A 1061 -8.05 42.88 3.70
CA GLU A 1061 -7.26 43.79 2.89
C GLU A 1061 -6.08 43.02 2.28
N VAL A 1062 -5.91 43.16 0.97
CA VAL A 1062 -4.90 42.46 0.18
C VAL A 1062 -3.99 43.48 -0.47
N SER A 1063 -2.71 43.42 -0.14
CA SER A 1063 -1.67 44.23 -0.78
C SER A 1063 -1.41 43.69 -2.19
N VAL A 1064 -1.49 44.57 -3.19
CA VAL A 1064 -1.09 44.32 -4.57
C VAL A 1064 0.03 45.30 -4.89
N HIS A 1065 1.26 44.80 -4.96
CA HIS A 1065 2.49 45.60 -5.00
C HIS A 1065 3.32 45.34 -6.26
N HIS A 1066 3.92 46.40 -6.80
CA HIS A 1066 4.88 46.32 -7.90
C HIS A 1066 6.32 46.46 -7.39
N GLU A 1067 7.17 45.45 -7.60
CA GLU A 1067 8.59 45.49 -7.26
C GLU A 1067 9.43 44.83 -8.37
N GLU A 1068 10.38 45.60 -8.92
CA GLU A 1068 11.35 45.11 -9.91
C GLU A 1068 12.57 44.52 -9.19
N LEU A 1069 12.81 43.22 -9.41
CA LEU A 1069 13.98 42.48 -8.93
C LEU A 1069 14.99 42.36 -10.08
N HIS A 1070 16.08 43.11 -10.00
CA HIS A 1070 17.23 42.93 -10.90
C HIS A 1070 18.09 41.76 -10.42
N THR A 1071 18.43 40.82 -11.30
CA THR A 1071 19.33 39.71 -10.97
C THR A 1071 20.78 40.16 -11.15
N LEU A 1072 21.71 39.66 -10.32
CA LEU A 1072 23.12 40.06 -10.41
C LEU A 1072 23.77 39.64 -11.74
N GLU A 1073 23.18 38.67 -12.43
CA GLU A 1073 23.59 38.18 -13.75
C GLU A 1073 23.19 39.13 -14.91
N ASP A 1074 22.27 40.07 -14.68
CA ASP A 1074 21.85 41.07 -15.69
C ASP A 1074 22.83 42.25 -15.81
N LEU A 1075 23.79 42.38 -14.88
CA LEU A 1075 24.71 43.51 -14.73
C LEU A 1075 26.12 43.19 -15.25
N VAL A 1076 26.47 43.76 -16.41
CA VAL A 1076 27.84 43.77 -16.94
C VAL A 1076 28.37 45.19 -16.85
N GLU A 1077 29.57 45.37 -16.28
CA GLU A 1077 30.23 46.68 -16.09
C GLU A 1077 29.38 47.76 -15.38
N GLY A 1078 28.39 47.33 -14.58
CA GLY A 1078 27.50 48.24 -13.83
C GLY A 1078 26.32 48.81 -14.63
N ILE A 1079 26.12 48.37 -15.88
CA ILE A 1079 24.97 48.74 -16.72
C ILE A 1079 24.14 47.48 -17.01
N PRO A 1080 22.81 47.46 -16.74
CA PRO A 1080 21.96 46.32 -17.07
C PRO A 1080 21.90 46.08 -18.58
N GLN A 1081 22.10 44.82 -19.01
CA GLN A 1081 22.28 44.50 -20.43
C GLN A 1081 21.00 44.68 -21.30
N ASN A 1082 19.82 44.72 -20.66
CA ASN A 1082 18.50 44.73 -21.33
C ASN A 1082 17.79 46.10 -21.37
N TRP A 1083 18.51 47.22 -21.25
CA TRP A 1083 17.90 48.57 -21.18
C TRP A 1083 17.16 49.04 -22.46
N TRP A 1084 17.06 48.20 -23.49
CA TRP A 1084 16.48 48.47 -24.81
C TRP A 1084 15.50 47.36 -25.25
N SER A 1085 14.28 47.30 -24.67
CA SER A 1085 13.01 46.97 -25.38
C SER A 1085 11.82 46.72 -24.45
N GLU A 1086 11.93 45.80 -23.48
CA GLU A 1086 10.74 45.27 -22.76
C GLU A 1086 10.45 45.92 -21.39
N ASP A 1087 11.45 46.40 -20.66
CA ASP A 1087 11.24 46.83 -19.27
C ASP A 1087 10.60 48.21 -19.09
N THR A 1088 10.63 49.06 -20.12
CA THR A 1088 10.02 50.40 -20.14
C THR A 1088 8.56 50.44 -20.61
N GLN A 1089 7.98 49.30 -20.99
CA GLN A 1089 6.60 49.21 -21.50
C GLN A 1089 5.56 49.09 -20.38
N ASP A 1090 4.33 49.49 -20.66
CA ASP A 1090 3.17 49.27 -19.79
C ASP A 1090 2.80 47.77 -19.72
N LYS A 1091 2.74 47.23 -18.50
CA LYS A 1091 2.58 45.79 -18.22
C LYS A 1091 1.15 45.55 -17.68
N GLU A 1092 0.29 44.81 -18.39
CA GLU A 1092 -1.05 44.44 -17.91
C GLU A 1092 -1.12 42.94 -17.52
N VAL A 1093 -1.78 42.64 -16.41
CA VAL A 1093 -2.01 41.27 -15.92
C VAL A 1093 -3.42 41.13 -15.34
N ILE A 1094 -4.08 40.02 -15.65
CA ILE A 1094 -5.42 39.72 -15.14
C ILE A 1094 -5.30 38.75 -13.97
N LEU A 1095 -5.61 39.25 -12.77
CA LEU A 1095 -5.79 38.43 -11.58
C LEU A 1095 -7.21 37.88 -11.57
N LYS A 1096 -7.34 36.61 -11.18
CA LYS A 1096 -8.62 35.95 -10.95
C LYS A 1096 -8.72 35.57 -9.48
N LEU A 1097 -9.68 36.19 -8.79
CA LEU A 1097 -10.00 35.93 -7.39
C LEU A 1097 -11.01 34.79 -7.33
N MET A 1098 -10.58 33.62 -6.88
CA MET A 1098 -11.43 32.46 -6.62
C MET A 1098 -12.00 32.54 -5.20
N ILE A 1099 -13.31 32.32 -5.04
CA ILE A 1099 -14.02 32.30 -3.75
C ILE A 1099 -14.72 30.95 -3.58
N GLN A 1100 -14.63 30.36 -2.38
CA GLN A 1100 -15.17 29.05 -2.03
C GLN A 1100 -15.84 29.11 -0.65
N GLY A 1101 -16.98 28.42 -0.47
CA GLY A 1101 -17.59 28.26 0.85
C GLY A 1101 -16.81 27.28 1.74
N SER A 1102 -16.99 27.33 3.07
CA SER A 1102 -16.19 26.51 4.01
C SER A 1102 -16.37 24.99 3.82
N ARG A 1103 -17.45 24.58 3.14
CA ARG A 1103 -17.84 23.18 2.87
C ARG A 1103 -18.24 22.90 1.42
N SER A 1104 -18.13 23.87 0.51
CA SER A 1104 -18.47 23.69 -0.93
C SER A 1104 -17.25 23.21 -1.73
N THR A 1105 -17.44 22.42 -2.78
CA THR A 1105 -16.41 22.23 -3.83
C THR A 1105 -16.61 23.12 -5.06
N GLU A 1106 -17.73 23.85 -5.15
CA GLU A 1106 -17.91 24.86 -6.20
C GLU A 1106 -17.23 26.18 -5.80
N THR A 1107 -16.79 26.93 -6.81
CA THR A 1107 -16.07 28.19 -6.62
C THR A 1107 -16.65 29.27 -7.53
N TRP A 1108 -16.89 30.44 -6.95
CA TRP A 1108 -17.15 31.65 -7.73
C TRP A 1108 -15.81 32.29 -8.11
N SER A 1109 -15.80 33.15 -9.13
CA SER A 1109 -14.57 33.83 -9.53
C SER A 1109 -14.80 35.23 -10.07
N HIS A 1110 -14.06 36.20 -9.53
CA HIS A 1110 -13.98 37.58 -10.00
C HIS A 1110 -12.72 37.80 -10.84
N LYS A 1111 -12.75 38.76 -11.77
CA LYS A 1111 -11.55 39.19 -12.53
C LYS A 1111 -11.16 40.61 -12.17
N ILE A 1112 -9.86 40.84 -11.99
CA ILE A 1112 -9.29 42.15 -11.63
C ILE A 1112 -8.13 42.44 -12.58
N ARG A 1113 -8.23 43.55 -13.32
CA ARG A 1113 -7.18 44.02 -14.22
C ARG A 1113 -6.15 44.82 -13.42
N VAL A 1114 -4.90 44.38 -13.37
CA VAL A 1114 -3.78 45.14 -12.79
C VAL A 1114 -2.92 45.66 -13.94
N ARG A 1115 -2.83 46.98 -14.09
CA ARG A 1115 -1.93 47.64 -15.04
C ARG A 1115 -0.81 48.34 -14.28
N HIS A 1116 0.42 48.06 -14.67
CA HIS A 1116 1.58 48.86 -14.31
C HIS A 1116 1.85 49.88 -15.42
N CYS A 1117 2.03 51.15 -15.02
CA CYS A 1117 2.45 52.23 -15.90
C CYS A 1117 3.84 52.72 -15.51
N TYR A 1118 4.77 52.67 -16.46
CA TYR A 1118 6.15 53.13 -16.24
C TYR A 1118 6.19 54.67 -16.11
N SER A 1119 6.93 55.19 -15.12
CA SER A 1119 7.03 56.64 -14.91
C SER A 1119 8.48 57.10 -14.75
N SER A 1120 9.00 57.78 -15.77
CA SER A 1120 10.41 58.22 -15.88
C SER A 1120 10.83 59.33 -14.89
N LYS A 1121 9.95 59.79 -13.99
CA LYS A 1121 10.14 61.00 -13.18
C LYS A 1121 10.94 60.87 -11.88
N MET A 1122 11.45 59.68 -11.53
CA MET A 1122 12.06 59.44 -10.21
C MET A 1122 13.58 59.21 -10.18
N LEU A 1123 14.27 59.19 -11.33
CA LEU A 1123 15.73 59.08 -11.39
C LEU A 1123 16.41 60.45 -11.41
N HIS A 1124 16.40 61.14 -10.27
CA HIS A 1124 17.31 62.26 -9.99
C HIS A 1124 17.75 62.27 -8.51
N VAL A 1125 18.47 61.24 -8.10
CA VAL A 1125 19.18 61.19 -6.82
C VAL A 1125 20.57 61.78 -7.03
N ASP A 1126 20.86 62.92 -6.40
CA ASP A 1126 22.11 63.65 -6.63
C ASP A 1126 23.34 62.89 -6.11
N SER A 1127 24.18 62.44 -7.04
CA SER A 1127 25.49 61.84 -6.75
C SER A 1127 26.55 62.92 -6.54
N LYS A 1128 26.62 63.48 -5.32
CA LYS A 1128 27.79 64.25 -4.86
C LYS A 1128 28.49 63.59 -3.68
N LEU A 1129 29.77 63.32 -3.91
CA LEU A 1129 30.68 62.62 -3.01
C LEU A 1129 30.97 63.41 -1.72
N ASP A 1130 31.31 62.68 -0.67
CA ASP A 1130 31.82 63.23 0.58
C ASP A 1130 33.13 64.00 0.36
N GLY A 1131 33.33 65.06 1.12
CA GLY A 1131 34.33 66.10 0.86
C GLY A 1131 34.63 66.98 2.07
N SER A 1132 34.59 66.42 3.29
CA SER A 1132 34.81 67.22 4.49
C SER A 1132 36.25 67.78 4.59
N ARG A 1133 36.37 69.12 4.60
CA ARG A 1133 37.25 69.97 5.45
C ARG A 1133 37.66 71.29 4.77
N LYS A 1134 36.93 72.37 5.09
CA LYS A 1134 37.52 73.61 5.62
C LYS A 1134 36.42 74.52 6.19
N SER A 1135 36.69 75.08 7.37
CA SER A 1135 35.80 76.00 8.08
C SER A 1135 36.28 77.45 7.93
N GLN A 1136 35.44 78.37 7.43
CA GLN A 1136 35.59 79.81 7.70
C GLN A 1136 34.36 80.65 7.25
N GLY A 1137 33.79 81.42 8.17
CA GLY A 1137 33.45 82.84 7.92
C GLY A 1137 32.13 83.27 7.25
N GLY A 1138 30.98 83.16 7.95
CA GLY A 1138 29.80 84.05 7.75
C GLY A 1138 28.99 83.88 6.44
N SER A 1139 27.91 84.64 6.20
CA SER A 1139 27.12 85.53 7.07
C SER A 1139 25.74 85.86 6.44
N VAL A 1140 24.82 86.46 7.23
CA VAL A 1140 23.67 87.31 6.81
C VAL A 1140 22.34 86.67 6.29
N TYR A 1141 21.36 86.67 7.20
CA TYR A 1141 19.92 87.05 7.09
C TYR A 1141 18.79 86.18 6.48
N LEU A 1142 17.67 86.16 7.24
CA LEU A 1142 16.28 85.85 6.85
C LEU A 1142 15.59 87.07 6.18
N PRO A 1143 14.35 86.90 5.67
CA PRO A 1143 13.21 87.47 6.42
C PRO A 1143 12.09 86.46 6.77
N GLU A 1144 11.12 86.89 7.58
CA GLU A 1144 10.28 86.02 8.43
C GLU A 1144 8.84 85.71 7.93
N HIS A 1145 8.20 84.80 8.68
CA HIS A 1145 6.78 84.42 8.65
C HIS A 1145 5.74 85.55 8.52
N ARG A 1146 4.53 85.14 8.08
CA ARG A 1146 3.27 85.49 8.77
C ARG A 1146 2.30 84.29 8.80
N GLN A 1147 1.35 84.31 9.74
CA GLN A 1147 0.44 83.21 10.08
C GLN A 1147 -1.03 83.49 9.71
N HIS A 1148 -1.86 82.45 9.87
CA HIS A 1148 -3.31 82.33 9.65
C HIS A 1148 -4.20 83.52 10.09
N SER A 1149 -5.39 83.69 9.46
CA SER A 1149 -6.63 83.09 10.01
C SER A 1149 -7.96 83.48 9.29
N ASN A 1150 -8.92 82.54 9.37
CA ASN A 1150 -10.40 82.70 9.43
C ASN A 1150 -11.25 83.15 8.22
N SER A 1151 -12.55 82.82 8.36
CA SER A 1151 -13.74 83.12 7.51
C SER A 1151 -13.72 82.60 6.06
N THR A 1152 -14.79 82.11 5.43
CA THR A 1152 -16.08 81.41 5.69
C THR A 1152 -16.84 81.47 4.35
N ASP A 1153 -18.05 80.90 4.27
CA ASP A 1153 -18.99 80.91 3.14
C ASP A 1153 -18.66 79.87 2.03
N ILE A 1154 -19.51 78.94 1.57
CA ILE A 1154 -20.98 78.67 1.52
C ILE A 1154 -21.47 78.66 0.06
N ASP A 1155 -22.15 77.57 -0.32
CA ASP A 1155 -22.96 77.29 -1.52
C ASP A 1155 -22.39 77.63 -2.92
N ASN A 1156 -22.30 76.67 -3.87
CA ASN A 1156 -23.51 76.14 -4.52
C ASN A 1156 -23.32 74.85 -5.36
N PHE A 1157 -24.23 73.89 -5.14
CA PHE A 1157 -25.05 73.14 -6.13
C PHE A 1157 -24.48 72.47 -7.43
N ARG A 1158 -24.56 71.12 -7.37
CA ARG A 1158 -25.27 70.17 -8.31
C ARG A 1158 -24.65 69.65 -9.62
N ASN A 1159 -25.04 68.38 -9.88
CA ASN A 1159 -25.08 67.59 -11.14
C ASN A 1159 -23.69 67.20 -11.71
N SER A 1160 -23.44 65.97 -12.16
CA SER A 1160 -24.31 65.03 -12.89
C SER A 1160 -24.14 63.53 -12.50
N HIS A 1161 -24.75 62.62 -13.27
CA HIS A 1161 -25.03 61.20 -12.95
C HIS A 1161 -23.84 60.21 -13.03
N ASN A 1162 -24.02 59.10 -12.31
CA ASN A 1162 -23.77 57.67 -12.68
C ASN A 1162 -23.63 57.36 -14.19
N PRO A 1163 -23.00 56.23 -14.61
CA PRO A 1163 -23.00 54.90 -13.95
C PRO A 1163 -22.11 54.74 -12.73
#